data_AF-F0H9C4-F1
#
_entry.id   AF-F0H9C4-F1
#
_cell.length_a   1.000
_cell.length_b   1.000
_cell.length_c   1.000
_cell.angle_alpha   90.00
_cell.angle_beta   90.00
_cell.angle_gamma   90.00
#
_symmetry.space_group_name_H-M   'P 1'
#
loop_
_entity.id
_entity.type
_entity.pdbx_description
1 polymer ?
#
loop_
_entity_poly.entity_id
_entity_poly.type
_entity_poly.pdbx_seq_one_letter_code
_entity_poly.pdbx_strand_id
1 'polypeptide(L)'
;MWNRRFDKQIDEFKTRTDKEVLEYLSNYWNITPNDKGVFTMVGKYKKADHKDKRGKEFANFEDIRNTEGDILYYPFGLGKVKLWTACNDKLEKQNIWRINVKLSPQKFRVENPFVVTLADTIFGIPSTNLRDKLSHEAQIRKIFKDTGFTERDAKNTVNALHNIMDDLYSNADDRFVYELLQNADDQPEDGQPVSVILQLLKEHLLFMHNGRVFDDNDVDSICSIGDSTKRKDKEKIGYKGIGFKSVFTGSDTVIINSGNYSFAFDKYSPVYGDLDMNNIPWQLKPIWQEKYRYPKEVRENEIFWKKRVGISLEIEEKDLAEYRMSIAKIFSHPIFLLFLKNVTNLEFDEGELHVRISKSNVGDILRIEKDGVVDSSWIVKDYPITIPQEVRDALQDDRNVPEKLKKGTMTQISFAAKVDDGKVVKMDNSVLYAYLPTSVNDFGFNFIVNADFLLAANREQLHVKKRWNQFLFGEIGKLLVDWVASLAKVIPSYLELLPINMLPEEESGTLSLSPYFNKSFAEALASTSFIGINGEESVKQDEIIIDKTGLSKIIGSELFLNILGSNKHLPSDSIDKSVFNNKIFEGIERITIDYAVLKMMGNNKLISWYQSAVEEKQTEFFKWLIEHKDQCAAIIKTIPIIKFGKEI
;
A
#
# COMPACT_ATOMS: atom_id res chain seq x y z
N MET A 1 -17.62 39.40 26.87
CA MET A 1 -18.49 39.34 28.07
C MET A 1 -17.82 38.45 29.09
N TRP A 2 -17.60 38.93 30.32
CA TRP A 2 -17.08 38.12 31.43
C TRP A 2 -18.14 37.07 31.78
N ASN A 3 -17.80 35.79 31.66
CA ASN A 3 -18.74 34.71 31.91
C ASN A 3 -18.84 34.53 33.43
N ARG A 4 -19.88 35.10 34.08
CA ARG A 4 -20.17 35.01 35.54
C ARG A 4 -20.29 33.56 36.09
N ARG A 5 -20.09 32.57 35.23
CA ARG A 5 -20.22 31.13 35.50
C ARG A 5 -19.21 30.62 36.54
N PHE A 6 -18.05 31.25 36.67
CA PHE A 6 -16.97 30.76 37.53
C PHE A 6 -16.64 31.64 38.76
N ASP A 7 -17.36 32.74 38.97
CA ASP A 7 -17.05 33.73 40.03
C ASP A 7 -16.97 33.08 41.42
N LYS A 8 -17.91 32.18 41.73
CA LYS A 8 -17.92 31.42 43.00
C LYS A 8 -16.69 30.55 43.18
N GLN A 9 -16.26 29.84 42.13
CA GLN A 9 -15.07 28.98 42.19
C GLN A 9 -13.81 29.83 42.33
N ILE A 10 -13.73 30.96 41.63
CA ILE A 10 -12.63 31.90 41.75
C ILE A 10 -12.54 32.43 43.19
N ASP A 11 -13.66 32.81 43.81
CA ASP A 11 -13.69 33.28 45.19
C ASP A 11 -13.30 32.19 46.22
N GLU A 12 -13.72 30.95 46.01
CA GLU A 12 -13.29 29.81 46.86
C GLU A 12 -11.76 29.62 46.83
N PHE A 13 -11.12 29.80 45.67
CA PHE A 13 -9.66 29.68 45.54
C PHE A 13 -8.90 30.87 46.14
N LYS A 14 -9.54 32.02 46.40
CA LYS A 14 -8.89 33.16 47.08
C LYS A 14 -8.63 32.88 48.57
N THR A 15 -9.41 31.98 49.18
CA THR A 15 -9.27 31.60 50.60
C THR A 15 -8.43 30.35 50.82
N ARG A 16 -8.05 29.63 49.75
CA ARG A 16 -7.20 28.43 49.84
C ARG A 16 -5.76 28.79 50.15
N THR A 17 -5.06 27.85 50.78
CA THR A 17 -3.62 27.93 51.03
C THR A 17 -2.83 27.83 49.73
N ASP A 18 -1.62 28.40 49.71
CA ASP A 18 -0.72 28.32 48.56
C ASP A 18 -0.45 26.87 48.12
N LYS A 19 -0.41 25.94 49.07
CA LYS A 19 -0.23 24.50 48.80
C LYS A 19 -1.40 23.93 47.99
N GLU A 20 -2.63 24.21 48.39
CA GLU A 20 -3.83 23.73 47.69
C GLU A 20 -3.97 24.36 46.29
N VAL A 21 -3.60 25.64 46.15
CA VAL A 21 -3.58 26.33 44.85
C VAL A 21 -2.51 25.70 43.93
N LEU A 22 -1.31 25.43 44.45
CA LEU A 22 -0.23 24.80 43.71
C LEU A 22 -0.58 23.38 43.28
N GLU A 23 -1.19 22.57 44.14
CA GLU A 23 -1.62 21.21 43.83
C GLU A 23 -2.67 21.20 42.72
N TYR A 24 -3.64 22.12 42.79
CA TYR A 24 -4.63 22.28 41.72
C TYR A 24 -3.99 22.69 40.39
N LEU A 25 -3.08 23.67 40.40
CA LEU A 25 -2.37 24.09 39.19
C LEU A 25 -1.47 23.01 38.63
N SER A 26 -0.83 22.21 39.50
CA SER A 26 -0.02 21.05 39.10
C SER A 26 -0.84 20.06 38.29
N ASN A 27 -2.03 19.71 38.78
CA ASN A 27 -2.95 18.81 38.08
C ASN A 27 -3.54 19.44 36.81
N TYR A 28 -3.91 20.72 36.88
CA TYR A 28 -4.55 21.42 35.76
C TYR A 28 -3.60 21.66 34.58
N TRP A 29 -2.35 22.04 34.85
CA TRP A 29 -1.33 22.26 33.82
C TRP A 29 -0.55 21.00 33.44
N ASN A 30 -0.75 19.90 34.18
CA ASN A 30 0.05 18.68 34.07
C ASN A 30 1.56 18.99 34.22
N ILE A 31 1.92 19.75 35.27
CA ILE A 31 3.32 20.10 35.58
C ILE A 31 3.56 19.91 37.07
N THR A 32 4.47 19.01 37.42
CA THR A 32 4.90 18.83 38.81
C THR A 32 5.87 19.94 39.22
N PRO A 33 5.56 20.77 40.24
CA PRO A 33 6.51 21.73 40.78
C PRO A 33 7.60 21.01 41.58
N ASN A 34 8.77 21.63 41.72
CA ASN A 34 9.81 21.11 42.63
C ASN A 34 9.41 21.28 44.11
N ASP A 35 10.25 20.78 45.02
CA ASP A 35 10.03 20.85 46.48
C ASP A 35 9.82 22.27 47.04
N LYS A 36 10.15 23.31 46.25
CA LYS A 36 9.96 24.73 46.60
C LYS A 36 8.70 25.34 45.98
N GLY A 37 7.83 24.54 45.35
CA GLY A 37 6.63 25.04 44.66
C GLY A 37 6.93 25.79 43.36
N VAL A 38 8.07 25.51 42.71
CA VAL A 38 8.49 26.15 41.46
C VAL A 38 8.23 25.23 40.28
N PHE A 39 7.46 25.72 39.31
CA PHE A 39 7.22 25.09 38.02
C PHE A 39 8.35 25.41 37.04
N THR A 40 8.80 24.41 36.28
CA THR A 40 9.54 24.64 35.04
C THR A 40 8.55 24.81 33.90
N MET A 41 8.65 25.92 33.18
CA MET A 41 7.80 26.25 32.03
C MET A 41 8.66 26.71 30.85
N VAL A 42 8.02 26.94 29.71
CA VAL A 42 8.65 27.53 28.53
C VAL A 42 7.83 28.74 28.09
N GLY A 43 8.47 29.82 27.65
CA GLY A 43 7.77 31.02 27.21
C GLY A 43 8.54 31.81 26.18
N LYS A 44 7.82 32.57 25.35
CA LYS A 44 8.41 33.49 24.37
C LYS A 44 8.62 34.85 25.00
N TYR A 45 9.86 35.33 24.97
CA TYR A 45 10.20 36.64 25.50
C TYR A 45 9.83 37.71 24.46
N LYS A 46 9.08 38.74 24.88
CA LYS A 46 8.71 39.87 24.04
C LYS A 46 8.88 41.18 24.81
N LYS A 47 9.70 42.08 24.27
CA LYS A 47 9.82 43.46 24.75
C LYS A 47 8.52 44.21 24.46
N ALA A 48 8.02 44.98 25.41
CA ALA A 48 6.82 45.77 25.21
C ALA A 48 7.11 46.97 24.27
N ASP A 49 6.17 47.26 23.38
CA ASP A 49 6.29 48.36 22.40
C ASP A 49 6.12 49.76 23.05
N HIS A 50 5.86 49.83 24.36
CA HIS A 50 5.68 51.05 25.12
C HIS A 50 6.32 50.95 26.51
N LYS A 51 6.48 52.11 27.17
CA LYS A 51 7.01 52.21 28.54
C LYS A 51 5.89 52.09 29.58
N ASP A 52 6.24 51.62 30.78
CA ASP A 52 5.29 51.53 31.88
C ASP A 52 4.84 52.93 32.38
N LYS A 53 3.90 52.96 33.33
CA LYS A 53 3.39 54.21 33.93
C LYS A 53 4.48 55.06 34.63
N ARG A 54 5.68 54.52 34.84
CA ARG A 54 6.84 55.18 35.45
C ARG A 54 7.95 55.47 34.42
N GLY A 55 7.68 55.29 33.13
CA GLY A 55 8.62 55.54 32.05
C GLY A 55 9.73 54.49 31.88
N LYS A 56 9.60 53.31 32.51
CA LYS A 56 10.57 52.22 32.39
C LYS A 56 10.17 51.25 31.28
N GLU A 57 11.18 50.74 30.57
CA GLU A 57 10.97 49.64 29.63
C GLU A 57 10.66 48.35 30.40
N PHE A 58 9.74 47.56 29.85
CA PHE A 58 9.34 46.27 30.42
C PHE A 58 9.11 45.26 29.30
N ALA A 59 9.07 43.99 29.68
CA ALA A 59 8.86 42.88 28.78
C ALA A 59 7.89 41.89 29.41
N ASN A 60 7.43 40.93 28.61
CA ASN A 60 6.74 39.77 29.13
C ASN A 60 7.25 38.48 28.51
N PHE A 61 6.97 37.39 29.22
CA PHE A 61 6.85 36.11 28.59
C PHE A 61 5.39 35.88 28.22
N GLU A 62 5.15 35.66 26.94
CA GLU A 62 3.88 35.23 26.36
C GLU A 62 4.01 33.81 25.80
N ASP A 63 2.88 33.22 25.39
CA ASP A 63 2.86 31.85 24.87
C ASP A 63 3.48 30.84 25.86
N ILE A 64 3.12 30.98 27.14
CA ILE A 64 3.63 30.15 28.24
C ILE A 64 3.11 28.73 28.09
N ARG A 65 4.03 27.76 28.20
CA ARG A 65 3.80 26.34 27.93
C ARG A 65 4.35 25.45 29.03
N ASN A 66 3.76 24.25 29.17
CA ASN A 66 4.41 23.17 29.91
C ASN A 66 5.66 22.67 29.18
N THR A 67 6.40 21.74 29.81
CA THR A 67 7.60 21.14 29.20
C THR A 67 7.32 20.24 28.01
N GLU A 68 6.06 19.84 27.80
CA GLU A 68 5.59 19.08 26.65
C GLU A 68 5.19 19.98 25.48
N GLY A 69 5.13 21.30 25.69
CA GLY A 69 4.83 22.32 24.69
C GLY A 69 3.38 22.77 24.61
N ASP A 70 2.49 22.28 25.48
CA ASP A 70 1.09 22.71 25.49
C ASP A 70 0.93 24.09 26.11
N ILE A 71 0.13 24.95 25.48
CA ILE A 71 -0.13 26.33 25.94
C ILE A 71 -0.92 26.30 27.25
N LEU A 72 -0.45 27.05 28.23
CA LEU A 72 -1.07 27.15 29.54
C LEU A 72 -2.09 28.30 29.59
N TYR A 73 -3.28 27.96 30.08
CA TYR A 73 -4.33 28.90 30.43
C TYR A 73 -4.50 28.91 31.94
N TYR A 74 -4.90 30.04 32.51
CA TYR A 74 -5.38 30.05 33.88
C TYR A 74 -6.72 29.30 33.95
N PRO A 75 -6.99 28.59 35.06
CA PRO A 75 -8.28 27.98 35.30
C PRO A 75 -9.44 28.96 35.16
N PHE A 76 -10.65 28.42 34.96
CA PHE A 76 -11.90 29.19 35.00
C PHE A 76 -12.00 30.31 33.96
N GLY A 77 -11.30 30.18 32.83
CA GLY A 77 -11.37 31.16 31.74
C GLY A 77 -10.66 32.47 32.04
N LEU A 78 -9.74 32.50 33.02
CA LEU A 78 -8.95 33.69 33.40
C LEU A 78 -7.84 34.05 32.38
N GLY A 79 -7.93 33.52 31.16
CA GLY A 79 -7.05 33.85 30.03
C GLY A 79 -5.74 33.06 29.99
N LYS A 80 -4.88 33.41 29.03
CA LYS A 80 -3.55 32.79 28.88
C LYS A 80 -2.63 33.19 30.03
N VAL A 81 -1.77 32.27 30.45
CA VAL A 81 -0.70 32.60 31.40
C VAL A 81 0.26 33.60 30.74
N LYS A 82 0.56 34.69 31.45
CA LYS A 82 1.50 35.74 31.04
C LYS A 82 2.35 36.15 32.23
N LEU A 83 3.65 36.35 32.00
CA LEU A 83 4.59 36.72 33.05
C LEU A 83 5.26 38.04 32.69
N TRP A 84 5.11 39.05 33.53
CA TRP A 84 5.75 40.35 33.33
C TRP A 84 7.14 40.36 33.94
N THR A 85 8.11 40.99 33.26
CA THR A 85 9.50 41.09 33.71
C THR A 85 10.10 42.43 33.28
N ALA A 86 11.18 42.86 33.95
CA ALA A 86 12.02 43.93 33.43
C ALA A 86 12.68 43.51 32.11
N CYS A 87 13.00 44.48 31.25
CA CYS A 87 13.74 44.21 30.01
C CYS A 87 15.10 43.57 30.29
N ASN A 88 15.46 42.60 29.46
CA ASN A 88 16.76 41.95 29.49
C ASN A 88 17.19 41.61 28.05
N ASP A 89 18.13 42.39 27.52
CA ASP A 89 18.63 42.28 26.14
C ASP A 89 19.23 40.90 25.83
N LYS A 90 19.66 40.14 26.86
CA LYS A 90 20.15 38.76 26.65
C LYS A 90 19.03 37.82 26.22
N LEU A 91 17.78 38.10 26.59
CA LEU A 91 16.61 37.29 26.27
C LEU A 91 16.06 37.59 24.87
N GLU A 92 16.41 38.74 24.28
CA GLU A 92 16.04 39.09 22.89
C GLU A 92 16.79 38.25 21.85
N LYS A 93 17.88 37.60 22.26
CA LYS A 93 18.70 36.76 21.37
C LYS A 93 18.00 35.49 20.92
N GLN A 94 16.94 35.07 21.61
CA GLN A 94 16.19 33.85 21.30
C GLN A 94 14.70 34.08 21.48
N ASN A 95 13.91 33.44 20.63
CA ASN A 95 12.46 33.59 20.64
C ASN A 95 11.79 32.84 21.79
N ILE A 96 12.43 31.85 22.41
CA ILE A 96 11.81 30.98 23.42
C ILE A 96 12.79 30.52 24.48
N TRP A 97 12.36 30.51 25.74
CA TRP A 97 13.19 30.25 26.91
C TRP A 97 12.51 29.28 27.88
N ARG A 98 13.31 28.40 28.48
CA ARG A 98 12.93 27.67 29.69
C ARG A 98 13.04 28.62 30.88
N ILE A 99 11.97 28.71 31.66
CA ILE A 99 11.82 29.63 32.79
C ILE A 99 11.30 28.90 34.03
N ASN A 100 11.69 29.40 35.20
CA ASN A 100 11.21 28.93 36.48
C ASN A 100 10.18 29.89 37.06
N VAL A 101 9.02 29.36 37.43
CA VAL A 101 7.81 30.12 37.73
C VAL A 101 7.24 29.65 39.06
N LYS A 102 6.88 30.59 39.95
CA LYS A 102 6.25 30.30 41.24
C LYS A 102 4.95 31.05 41.40
N LEU A 103 4.11 30.61 42.33
CA LEU A 103 2.91 31.33 42.69
C LEU A 103 3.26 32.75 43.18
N SER A 104 2.53 33.76 42.71
CA SER A 104 2.76 35.14 43.13
C SER A 104 2.39 35.33 44.60
N PRO A 105 3.01 36.29 45.31
CA PRO A 105 2.57 36.66 46.65
C PRO A 105 1.06 36.98 46.71
N GLN A 106 0.37 36.57 47.77
CA GLN A 106 -1.09 36.68 47.92
C GLN A 106 -1.64 38.08 47.60
N LYS A 107 -0.90 39.15 47.93
CA LYS A 107 -1.26 40.55 47.64
C LYS A 107 -1.47 40.88 46.16
N PHE A 108 -0.90 40.07 45.25
CA PHE A 108 -1.04 40.24 43.80
C PHE A 108 -2.06 39.27 43.19
N ARG A 109 -2.73 38.46 44.02
CA ARG A 109 -3.66 37.39 43.61
C ARG A 109 -5.12 37.71 43.92
N VAL A 110 -5.45 39.01 44.03
CA VAL A 110 -6.79 39.49 44.42
C VAL A 110 -7.85 39.19 43.37
N GLU A 111 -7.53 39.44 42.09
CA GLU A 111 -8.46 39.19 40.97
C GLU A 111 -8.35 37.77 40.44
N ASN A 112 -7.13 37.23 40.38
CA ASN A 112 -6.84 35.88 39.92
C ASN A 112 -6.01 35.15 41.00
N PRO A 113 -6.58 34.13 41.69
CA PRO A 113 -5.90 33.41 42.76
C PRO A 113 -4.73 32.52 42.27
N PHE A 114 -4.56 32.40 40.95
CA PHE A 114 -3.57 31.55 40.30
C PHE A 114 -2.39 32.33 39.70
N VAL A 115 -2.33 33.67 39.84
CA VAL A 115 -1.28 34.47 39.20
C VAL A 115 0.10 33.98 39.63
N VAL A 116 0.97 33.79 38.64
CA VAL A 116 2.33 33.30 38.82
C VAL A 116 3.34 34.38 38.43
N THR A 117 4.55 34.27 38.97
CA THR A 117 5.68 35.18 38.72
C THR A 117 6.98 34.39 38.56
N LEU A 118 8.04 35.02 38.09
CA LEU A 118 9.35 34.38 37.97
C LEU A 118 9.89 34.02 39.37
N ALA A 119 10.37 32.79 39.53
CA ALA A 119 10.79 32.26 40.82
C ALA A 119 12.19 32.75 41.21
N ASP A 120 13.20 32.23 40.51
CA ASP A 120 14.62 32.54 40.59
C ASP A 120 15.13 32.40 39.14
N THR A 121 15.55 33.50 38.49
CA THR A 121 15.79 33.57 37.05
C THR A 121 16.88 32.62 36.56
N ILE A 122 16.49 31.41 36.17
CA ILE A 122 17.29 30.47 35.36
C ILE A 122 16.66 30.47 33.97
N PHE A 123 17.40 30.99 33.00
CA PHE A 123 17.02 31.00 31.60
C PHE A 123 17.80 29.93 30.86
N GLY A 124 17.11 28.84 30.51
CA GLY A 124 17.67 27.76 29.72
C GLY A 124 17.15 27.76 28.30
N ILE A 125 17.85 27.08 27.41
CA ILE A 125 17.30 26.77 26.09
C ILE A 125 16.36 25.57 26.24
N PRO A 126 15.14 25.59 25.67
CA PRO A 126 14.29 24.41 25.64
C PRO A 126 14.97 23.22 24.95
N SER A 127 14.50 22.00 25.23
CA SER A 127 15.03 20.80 24.58
C SER A 127 14.97 20.93 23.05
N THR A 128 15.86 20.22 22.35
CA THR A 128 15.80 20.13 20.87
C THR A 128 14.43 19.66 20.40
N ASN A 129 13.87 18.64 21.05
CA ASN A 129 12.55 18.11 20.76
C ASN A 129 11.43 19.16 20.87
N LEU A 130 11.43 19.98 21.92
CA LEU A 130 10.40 21.01 22.08
C LEU A 130 10.58 22.14 21.06
N ARG A 131 11.83 22.53 20.74
CA ARG A 131 12.08 23.53 19.69
C ARG A 131 11.60 23.05 18.32
N ASP A 132 11.82 21.78 18.02
CA ASP A 132 11.33 21.12 16.81
C ASP A 132 9.79 21.13 16.74
N LYS A 133 9.10 20.68 17.80
CA LYS A 133 7.63 20.76 17.93
C LYS A 133 7.08 22.16 17.69
N LEU A 134 7.75 23.19 18.22
CA LEU A 134 7.34 24.58 18.04
C LEU A 134 7.60 25.10 16.62
N SER A 135 8.60 24.58 15.94
CA SER A 135 8.86 24.86 14.52
C SER A 135 7.74 24.29 13.66
N HIS A 136 7.37 23.03 13.89
CA HIS A 136 6.23 22.37 13.23
C HIS A 136 4.90 23.09 13.51
N GLU A 137 4.64 23.51 14.75
CA GLU A 137 3.47 24.33 15.07
C GLU A 137 3.47 25.65 14.28
N ALA A 138 4.62 26.29 14.13
CA ALA A 138 4.73 27.53 13.36
C ALA A 138 4.43 27.29 11.87
N GLN A 139 4.88 26.17 11.29
CA GLN A 139 4.52 25.78 9.92
C GLN A 139 3.01 25.55 9.78
N ILE A 140 2.40 24.76 10.66
CA ILE A 140 0.94 24.51 10.64
C ILE A 140 0.16 25.84 10.70
N ARG A 141 0.56 26.75 11.59
CA ARG A 141 -0.05 28.08 11.70
C ARG A 141 0.16 28.94 10.45
N LYS A 142 1.28 28.77 9.74
CA LYS A 142 1.57 29.45 8.48
C LYS A 142 0.64 28.92 7.38
N ILE A 143 0.59 27.60 7.18
CA ILE A 143 -0.28 26.95 6.20
C ILE A 143 -1.75 27.35 6.45
N PHE A 144 -2.23 27.29 7.69
CA PHE A 144 -3.59 27.72 8.04
C PHE A 144 -3.92 29.15 7.57
N LYS A 145 -2.96 30.07 7.69
CA LYS A 145 -3.14 31.47 7.29
C LYS A 145 -3.10 31.63 5.77
N ASP A 146 -2.18 30.94 5.11
CA ASP A 146 -1.91 31.09 3.69
C ASP A 146 -2.99 30.39 2.82
N THR A 147 -3.55 29.28 3.29
CA THR A 147 -4.58 28.52 2.57
C THR A 147 -5.90 29.29 2.52
N GLY A 148 -6.41 29.62 1.32
CA GLY A 148 -7.66 30.38 1.17
C GLY A 148 -7.57 31.77 1.80
N PHE A 149 -6.41 32.43 1.63
CA PHE A 149 -6.12 33.74 2.23
C PHE A 149 -7.11 34.84 1.81
N THR A 150 -7.57 34.81 0.56
CA THR A 150 -8.65 35.69 0.08
C THR A 150 -9.95 34.92 -0.10
N GLU A 151 -11.10 35.61 0.01
CA GLU A 151 -12.42 35.01 -0.22
C GLU A 151 -12.54 34.37 -1.61
N ARG A 152 -11.96 35.01 -2.62
CA ARG A 152 -11.91 34.48 -3.99
C ARG A 152 -11.09 33.19 -4.07
N ASP A 153 -9.92 33.16 -3.45
CA ASP A 153 -9.06 31.98 -3.45
C ASP A 153 -9.73 30.83 -2.71
N ALA A 154 -10.28 31.11 -1.53
CA ALA A 154 -10.98 30.12 -0.72
C ALA A 154 -12.15 29.48 -1.49
N LYS A 155 -12.97 30.29 -2.16
CA LYS A 155 -14.07 29.82 -3.01
C LYS A 155 -13.58 28.97 -4.21
N ASN A 156 -12.53 29.41 -4.89
CA ASN A 156 -11.95 28.64 -6.00
C ASN A 156 -11.40 27.29 -5.53
N THR A 157 -10.74 27.27 -4.38
CA THR A 157 -10.19 26.05 -3.76
C THR A 157 -11.30 25.09 -3.35
N VAL A 158 -12.37 25.57 -2.71
CA VAL A 158 -13.52 24.73 -2.36
C VAL A 158 -14.18 24.13 -3.60
N ASN A 159 -14.42 24.93 -4.63
CA ASN A 159 -15.01 24.43 -5.88
C ASN A 159 -14.11 23.37 -6.55
N ALA A 160 -12.79 23.57 -6.53
CA ALA A 160 -11.85 22.58 -7.04
C ALA A 160 -11.89 21.27 -6.22
N LEU A 161 -11.97 21.36 -4.88
CA LEU A 161 -12.10 20.19 -4.01
C LEU A 161 -13.40 19.43 -4.28
N HIS A 162 -14.55 20.11 -4.35
CA HIS A 162 -15.83 19.46 -4.65
C HIS A 162 -15.81 18.76 -6.00
N ASN A 163 -15.37 19.42 -7.06
CA ASN A 163 -15.30 18.79 -8.39
C ASN A 163 -14.38 17.56 -8.39
N ILE A 164 -13.23 17.62 -7.70
CA ILE A 164 -12.32 16.48 -7.57
C ILE A 164 -12.96 15.36 -6.77
N MET A 165 -13.66 15.69 -5.66
CA MET A 165 -14.25 14.69 -4.79
C MET A 165 -15.45 14.00 -5.44
N ASP A 166 -16.33 14.75 -6.10
CA ASP A 166 -17.50 14.23 -6.79
C ASP A 166 -17.11 13.32 -7.98
N ASP A 167 -16.09 13.69 -8.76
CA ASP A 167 -15.61 12.90 -9.90
C ASP A 167 -14.90 11.58 -9.49
N LEU A 168 -14.46 11.44 -8.24
CA LEU A 168 -13.60 10.33 -7.80
C LEU A 168 -14.20 9.39 -6.77
N TYR A 169 -15.24 9.84 -6.06
CA TYR A 169 -15.70 9.19 -4.83
C TYR A 169 -17.20 8.89 -4.80
N SER A 170 -17.89 8.92 -5.95
CA SER A 170 -19.31 8.57 -6.05
C SER A 170 -19.66 7.11 -5.67
N ASN A 171 -18.68 6.22 -5.44
CA ASN A 171 -18.84 4.78 -5.14
C ASN A 171 -17.75 4.21 -4.16
N ALA A 172 -17.19 5.00 -3.24
CA ALA A 172 -15.84 4.72 -2.70
C ALA A 172 -15.70 4.57 -1.18
N ASP A 173 -16.55 3.79 -0.52
CA ASP A 173 -16.55 3.68 0.95
C ASP A 173 -15.27 3.00 1.49
N ASP A 174 -14.68 2.04 0.78
CA ASP A 174 -13.47 1.32 1.22
C ASP A 174 -12.16 2.01 0.77
N ARG A 175 -12.23 2.95 -0.17
CA ARG A 175 -11.05 3.43 -0.90
C ARG A 175 -10.06 4.16 0.00
N PHE A 176 -10.54 4.85 1.02
CA PHE A 176 -9.68 5.60 1.92
C PHE A 176 -8.71 4.68 2.69
N VAL A 177 -9.15 3.47 3.09
CA VAL A 177 -8.28 2.51 3.81
C VAL A 177 -7.08 2.16 2.94
N TYR A 178 -7.34 1.89 1.67
CA TYR A 178 -6.30 1.54 0.72
C TYR A 178 -5.31 2.68 0.43
N GLU A 179 -5.81 3.90 0.30
CA GLU A 179 -4.96 5.09 0.09
C GLU A 179 -4.09 5.35 1.34
N LEU A 180 -4.61 5.11 2.55
CA LEU A 180 -3.83 5.17 3.79
C LEU A 180 -2.78 4.05 3.86
N LEU A 181 -3.14 2.82 3.50
CA LEU A 181 -2.20 1.69 3.40
C LEU A 181 -1.07 1.98 2.42
N GLN A 182 -1.38 2.63 1.29
CA GLN A 182 -0.38 3.02 0.29
C GLN A 182 0.59 4.04 0.86
N ASN A 183 0.07 5.05 1.56
CA ASN A 183 0.90 6.08 2.19
C ASN A 183 1.81 5.49 3.27
N ALA A 184 1.35 4.49 4.00
CA ALA A 184 2.17 3.75 4.95
C ALA A 184 3.25 2.91 4.24
N ASP A 185 2.90 2.24 3.14
CA ASP A 185 3.83 1.42 2.34
C ASP A 185 4.94 2.25 1.68
N ASP A 186 4.63 3.47 1.23
CA ASP A 186 5.58 4.38 0.56
C ASP A 186 6.58 5.05 1.52
N GLN A 187 6.38 4.91 2.83
CA GLN A 187 7.15 5.62 3.85
C GLN A 187 7.67 4.64 4.92
N PRO A 188 8.44 3.60 4.55
CA PRO A 188 9.10 2.77 5.55
C PRO A 188 10.16 3.58 6.29
N GLU A 189 10.47 3.17 7.52
CA GLU A 189 11.75 3.55 8.11
C GLU A 189 12.84 2.68 7.47
N ASP A 190 14.03 3.25 7.23
CA ASP A 190 15.13 2.58 6.52
C ASP A 190 15.36 1.14 7.02
N GLY A 191 15.17 0.18 6.10
CA GLY A 191 15.38 -1.26 6.34
C GLY A 191 14.39 -1.92 7.29
N GLN A 192 13.29 -1.25 7.67
CA GLN A 192 12.28 -1.78 8.58
C GLN A 192 10.95 -2.08 7.87
N PRO A 193 10.33 -3.25 8.14
CA PRO A 193 8.99 -3.53 7.64
C PRO A 193 7.94 -2.63 8.29
N VAL A 194 6.89 -2.33 7.54
CA VAL A 194 5.76 -1.54 8.02
C VAL A 194 4.67 -2.46 8.59
N SER A 195 4.23 -2.14 9.79
CA SER A 195 3.10 -2.74 10.50
C SER A 195 2.03 -1.69 10.69
N VAL A 196 0.82 -2.00 10.23
CA VAL A 196 -0.35 -1.13 10.28
C VAL A 196 -1.37 -1.71 11.24
N ILE A 197 -2.00 -0.85 12.04
CA ILE A 197 -3.13 -1.18 12.91
C ILE A 197 -4.30 -0.27 12.53
N LEU A 198 -5.44 -0.88 12.22
CA LEU A 198 -6.74 -0.23 12.16
C LEU A 198 -7.49 -0.54 13.45
N GLN A 199 -7.88 0.47 14.22
CA GLN A 199 -8.65 0.27 15.43
C GLN A 199 -9.94 1.07 15.37
N LEU A 200 -11.09 0.38 15.40
CA LEU A 200 -12.40 1.00 15.41
C LEU A 200 -12.83 1.25 16.86
N LEU A 201 -12.98 2.52 17.23
CA LEU A 201 -13.49 2.99 18.51
C LEU A 201 -14.98 3.33 18.40
N LYS A 202 -15.55 4.01 19.41
CA LYS A 202 -16.98 4.32 19.42
C LYS A 202 -17.35 5.35 18.36
N GLU A 203 -16.53 6.39 18.19
CA GLU A 203 -16.80 7.51 17.29
C GLU A 203 -15.59 7.79 16.37
N HIS A 204 -14.54 6.98 16.44
CA HIS A 204 -13.31 7.18 15.68
C HIS A 204 -12.74 5.89 15.11
N LEU A 205 -12.22 5.96 13.88
CA LEU A 205 -11.29 4.96 13.34
C LEU A 205 -9.86 5.48 13.48
N LEU A 206 -9.02 4.72 14.16
CA LEU A 206 -7.59 4.97 14.24
C LEU A 206 -6.87 4.17 13.16
N PHE A 207 -6.10 4.85 12.32
CA PHE A 207 -5.13 4.25 11.41
C PHE A 207 -3.72 4.57 11.92
N MET A 208 -2.97 3.54 12.31
CA MET A 208 -1.68 3.70 12.95
C MET A 208 -0.61 2.86 12.26
N HIS A 209 0.61 3.38 12.11
CA HIS A 209 1.73 2.60 11.60
C HIS A 209 3.08 2.99 12.20
N ASN A 210 4.07 2.12 12.02
CA ASN A 210 5.45 2.30 12.48
C ASN A 210 6.40 2.84 11.39
N GLY A 211 5.86 3.31 10.26
CA GLY A 211 6.66 3.91 9.18
C GLY A 211 7.31 5.23 9.58
N ARG A 212 7.96 5.87 8.61
CA ARG A 212 8.61 7.17 8.76
C ARG A 212 7.62 8.23 9.24
N VAL A 213 8.08 9.07 10.18
CA VAL A 213 7.29 10.22 10.65
C VAL A 213 7.15 11.29 9.57
N PHE A 214 6.09 12.09 9.66
CA PHE A 214 5.87 13.23 8.76
C PHE A 214 7.02 14.24 8.84
N ASP A 215 7.44 14.73 7.69
CA ASP A 215 8.30 15.91 7.55
C ASP A 215 7.53 17.12 6.99
N ASP A 216 8.20 18.27 6.93
CA ASP A 216 7.63 19.54 6.44
C ASP A 216 7.04 19.40 5.03
N ASN A 217 7.68 18.65 4.13
CA ASN A 217 7.17 18.48 2.76
C ASN A 217 5.93 17.58 2.74
N ASP A 218 5.89 16.54 3.57
CA ASP A 218 4.71 15.68 3.70
C ASP A 218 3.50 16.50 4.13
N VAL A 219 3.67 17.37 5.14
CA VAL A 219 2.62 18.27 5.64
C VAL A 219 2.19 19.27 4.57
N ASP A 220 3.13 19.92 3.88
CA ASP A 220 2.81 20.85 2.79
C ASP A 220 2.04 20.15 1.65
N SER A 221 2.42 18.91 1.33
CA SER A 221 1.78 18.12 0.27
C SER A 221 0.37 17.71 0.64
N ILE A 222 0.15 17.22 1.86
CA ILE A 222 -1.21 16.89 2.30
C ILE A 222 -2.04 18.16 2.52
N CYS A 223 -1.48 19.35 2.66
CA CYS A 223 -2.27 20.59 2.76
C CYS A 223 -2.52 21.28 1.41
N SER A 224 -2.11 20.68 0.29
CA SER A 224 -2.21 21.26 -1.05
C SER A 224 -3.15 20.46 -1.96
N ILE A 225 -3.62 21.08 -3.05
CA ILE A 225 -4.34 20.39 -4.13
C ILE A 225 -3.35 20.11 -5.26
N GLY A 226 -3.15 18.83 -5.60
CA GLY A 226 -2.38 18.43 -6.78
C GLY A 226 -0.84 18.46 -6.64
N ASP A 227 -0.30 18.96 -5.52
CA ASP A 227 1.12 18.91 -5.17
C ASP A 227 1.39 17.71 -4.24
N SER A 228 1.81 16.56 -4.79
CA SER A 228 2.32 15.45 -3.97
C SER A 228 3.85 15.48 -3.85
N THR A 229 4.38 15.21 -2.66
CA THR A 229 5.80 14.90 -2.42
C THR A 229 6.30 13.74 -3.30
N LYS A 230 5.38 12.88 -3.78
CA LYS A 230 5.64 11.75 -4.69
C LYS A 230 6.15 12.18 -6.09
N ARG A 231 6.28 13.48 -6.38
CA ARG A 231 6.85 14.01 -7.64
C ARG A 231 8.34 13.73 -7.85
N LYS A 232 9.11 13.51 -6.78
CA LYS A 232 10.58 13.34 -6.86
C LYS A 232 11.05 11.89 -6.83
N ASP A 233 10.21 10.96 -6.39
CA ASP A 233 10.58 9.58 -6.17
C ASP A 233 9.85 8.65 -7.17
N LYS A 234 10.64 7.93 -7.97
CA LYS A 234 10.11 7.07 -9.04
C LYS A 234 9.41 5.83 -8.49
N GLU A 235 9.71 5.42 -7.25
CA GLU A 235 9.26 4.15 -6.68
C GLU A 235 7.97 4.23 -5.85
N LYS A 236 7.49 5.43 -5.50
CA LYS A 236 6.29 5.65 -4.64
C LYS A 236 4.97 5.43 -5.39
N ILE A 237 3.99 4.78 -4.78
CA ILE A 237 2.73 4.38 -5.43
C ILE A 237 1.65 5.48 -5.25
N GLY A 238 0.86 5.81 -6.28
CA GLY A 238 -0.21 6.83 -6.22
C GLY A 238 0.14 8.19 -6.84
N TYR A 239 -0.84 8.83 -7.49
CA TYR A 239 -0.54 9.75 -8.61
C TYR A 239 -1.22 11.14 -8.59
N LYS A 240 -2.15 11.43 -7.66
CA LYS A 240 -2.95 12.67 -7.73
C LYS A 240 -2.72 13.68 -6.60
N GLY A 241 -1.99 13.36 -5.53
CA GLY A 241 -1.90 14.27 -4.36
C GLY A 241 -3.25 14.53 -3.68
N ILE A 242 -4.24 13.67 -3.96
CA ILE A 242 -5.60 13.70 -3.42
C ILE A 242 -5.95 12.41 -2.68
N GLY A 243 -5.09 11.39 -2.72
CA GLY A 243 -5.37 10.07 -2.12
C GLY A 243 -5.70 10.21 -0.64
N PHE A 244 -4.92 11.03 0.08
CA PHE A 244 -5.24 11.38 1.46
C PHE A 244 -6.60 12.07 1.60
N LYS A 245 -7.07 12.84 0.60
CA LYS A 245 -8.33 13.59 0.67
C LYS A 245 -9.58 12.73 0.67
N SER A 246 -9.47 11.46 0.30
CA SER A 246 -10.61 10.53 0.38
C SER A 246 -11.11 10.33 1.80
N VAL A 247 -10.28 10.56 2.83
CA VAL A 247 -10.70 10.44 4.24
C VAL A 247 -11.79 11.45 4.61
N PHE A 248 -11.89 12.57 3.88
CA PHE A 248 -12.89 13.62 4.13
C PHE A 248 -14.27 13.32 3.55
N THR A 249 -14.43 12.21 2.82
CA THR A 249 -15.73 11.79 2.27
C THR A 249 -16.65 11.31 3.39
N GLY A 250 -16.10 10.63 4.41
CA GLY A 250 -16.83 10.08 5.55
C GLY A 250 -16.41 10.65 6.91
N SER A 251 -15.63 11.74 6.93
CA SER A 251 -15.13 12.33 8.17
C SER A 251 -15.01 13.85 8.08
N ASP A 252 -15.72 14.56 8.96
CA ASP A 252 -15.64 16.01 9.11
C ASP A 252 -14.48 16.46 10.02
N THR A 253 -13.86 15.52 10.75
CA THR A 253 -12.70 15.76 11.62
C THR A 253 -11.63 14.67 11.47
N VAL A 254 -10.44 15.08 11.05
CA VAL A 254 -9.28 14.19 10.91
C VAL A 254 -8.11 14.72 11.72
N ILE A 255 -7.60 13.92 12.65
CA ILE A 255 -6.51 14.30 13.54
C ILE A 255 -5.27 13.48 13.22
N ILE A 256 -4.12 14.13 13.08
CA ILE A 256 -2.83 13.50 12.78
C ILE A 256 -1.86 13.76 13.93
N ASN A 257 -1.25 12.68 14.43
CA ASN A 257 -0.10 12.72 15.31
C ASN A 257 1.06 11.96 14.67
N SER A 258 2.19 12.62 14.44
CA SER A 258 3.36 11.97 13.87
C SER A 258 4.65 12.69 14.24
N GLY A 259 5.57 12.00 14.92
CA GLY A 259 6.77 12.63 15.46
C GLY A 259 6.41 13.83 16.34
N ASN A 260 6.91 15.01 15.98
CA ASN A 260 6.58 16.26 16.67
C ASN A 260 5.42 17.05 16.02
N TYR A 261 4.74 16.50 15.02
CA TYR A 261 3.51 17.06 14.46
C TYR A 261 2.27 16.59 15.23
N SER A 262 1.36 17.54 15.50
CA SER A 262 0.07 17.28 16.15
C SER A 262 -0.95 18.30 15.65
N PHE A 263 -1.79 17.93 14.69
CA PHE A 263 -2.73 18.84 14.04
C PHE A 263 -3.98 18.12 13.55
N ALA A 264 -5.04 18.86 13.25
CA ALA A 264 -6.28 18.35 12.71
C ALA A 264 -6.77 19.16 11.51
N PHE A 265 -7.54 18.52 10.66
CA PHE A 265 -8.48 19.16 9.75
C PHE A 265 -9.86 18.97 10.38
N ASP A 266 -10.44 20.05 10.86
CA ASP A 266 -11.70 20.05 11.60
C ASP A 266 -12.61 21.07 10.93
N LYS A 267 -13.72 20.61 10.37
CA LYS A 267 -14.71 21.44 9.68
C LYS A 267 -15.45 22.37 10.63
N TYR A 268 -15.72 21.95 11.86
CA TYR A 268 -16.51 22.73 12.82
C TYR A 268 -15.64 23.47 13.84
N SER A 269 -14.35 23.63 13.52
CA SER A 269 -13.41 24.21 14.46
C SER A 269 -13.79 25.65 14.85
N PRO A 270 -13.81 25.97 16.17
CA PRO A 270 -14.10 27.33 16.63
C PRO A 270 -13.13 28.41 16.14
N VAL A 271 -11.97 28.01 15.57
CA VAL A 271 -10.99 28.95 15.01
C VAL A 271 -11.53 29.73 13.80
N TYR A 272 -12.56 29.21 13.13
CA TYR A 272 -13.20 29.88 12.00
C TYR A 272 -14.18 30.99 12.43
N GLY A 273 -14.63 31.02 13.69
CA GLY A 273 -15.60 32.00 14.15
C GLY A 273 -16.94 31.90 13.41
N ASP A 274 -17.49 33.04 12.99
CA ASP A 274 -18.80 33.14 12.31
C ASP A 274 -18.70 33.10 10.77
N LEU A 275 -17.59 32.58 10.22
CA LEU A 275 -17.38 32.50 8.76
C LEU A 275 -18.29 31.45 8.13
N ASP A 276 -18.70 31.68 6.87
CA ASP A 276 -19.47 30.70 6.09
C ASP A 276 -18.58 29.51 5.71
N MET A 277 -18.87 28.34 6.30
CA MET A 277 -18.13 27.10 6.08
C MET A 277 -18.08 26.67 4.62
N ASN A 278 -19.06 27.04 3.80
CA ASN A 278 -19.05 26.72 2.37
C ASN A 278 -17.94 27.45 1.60
N ASN A 279 -17.33 28.47 2.20
CA ASN A 279 -16.22 29.22 1.61
C ASN A 279 -14.87 28.92 2.28
N ILE A 280 -14.80 27.90 3.16
CA ILE A 280 -13.56 27.53 3.85
C ILE A 280 -13.07 26.19 3.32
N PRO A 281 -11.87 26.11 2.70
CA PRO A 281 -11.28 24.85 2.27
C PRO A 281 -10.67 24.09 3.47
N TRP A 282 -11.50 23.73 4.44
CA TRP A 282 -11.09 23.18 5.74
C TRP A 282 -10.24 21.90 5.61
N GLN A 283 -10.47 21.11 4.55
CA GLN A 283 -9.69 19.90 4.21
C GLN A 283 -8.21 20.19 3.92
N LEU A 284 -7.84 21.47 3.73
CA LEU A 284 -6.49 21.94 3.44
C LEU A 284 -5.97 22.94 4.50
N LYS A 285 -6.76 23.23 5.53
CA LYS A 285 -6.43 24.19 6.59
C LYS A 285 -6.11 23.44 7.88
N PRO A 286 -4.85 23.01 8.08
CA PRO A 286 -4.49 22.28 9.29
C PRO A 286 -4.53 23.20 10.51
N ILE A 287 -5.00 22.68 11.63
CA ILE A 287 -5.11 23.38 12.91
C ILE A 287 -4.25 22.63 13.92
N TRP A 288 -3.29 23.32 14.53
CA TRP A 288 -2.47 22.71 15.57
C TRP A 288 -3.34 22.21 16.74
N GLN A 289 -3.08 20.98 17.19
CA GLN A 289 -3.83 20.34 18.27
C GLN A 289 -2.93 19.99 19.44
N GLU A 290 -3.24 20.56 20.60
CA GLU A 290 -2.69 20.10 21.87
C GLU A 290 -3.36 18.80 22.32
N LYS A 291 -2.63 17.97 23.10
CA LYS A 291 -3.10 16.65 23.51
C LYS A 291 -4.46 16.68 24.25
N TYR A 292 -4.71 17.72 25.04
CA TYR A 292 -5.96 17.84 25.79
C TYR A 292 -7.19 18.09 24.89
N ARG A 293 -6.99 18.54 23.64
CA ARG A 293 -8.07 18.78 22.65
C ARG A 293 -8.49 17.52 21.90
N TYR A 294 -7.73 16.44 22.00
CA TYR A 294 -8.10 15.18 21.38
C TYR A 294 -9.39 14.64 22.05
N PRO A 295 -10.27 13.99 21.26
CA PRO A 295 -11.41 13.24 21.79
C PRO A 295 -10.95 12.28 22.89
N LYS A 296 -11.78 12.10 23.93
CA LYS A 296 -11.38 11.35 25.13
C LYS A 296 -10.89 9.94 24.78
N GLU A 297 -11.59 9.23 23.91
CA GLU A 297 -11.24 7.86 23.50
C GLU A 297 -9.91 7.77 22.75
N VAL A 298 -9.55 8.78 21.96
CA VAL A 298 -8.26 8.85 21.25
C VAL A 298 -7.15 9.28 22.21
N ARG A 299 -7.44 10.24 23.08
CA ARG A 299 -6.48 10.79 24.06
C ARG A 299 -6.03 9.73 25.07
N GLU A 300 -6.92 8.85 25.48
CA GLU A 300 -6.68 7.78 26.45
C GLU A 300 -6.15 6.49 25.78
N ASN A 301 -6.09 6.43 24.45
CA ASN A 301 -5.55 5.29 23.71
C ASN A 301 -4.00 5.29 23.73
N GLU A 302 -3.38 4.44 24.53
CA GLU A 302 -1.91 4.38 24.64
C GLU A 302 -1.22 3.98 23.34
N ILE A 303 -1.85 3.11 22.53
CA ILE A 303 -1.26 2.59 21.29
C ILE A 303 -1.07 3.74 20.29
N PHE A 304 -2.08 4.60 20.15
CA PHE A 304 -2.05 5.78 19.29
C PHE A 304 -0.83 6.66 19.55
N TRP A 305 -0.52 6.95 20.82
CA TRP A 305 0.61 7.81 21.20
C TRP A 305 1.98 7.12 21.12
N LYS A 306 2.02 5.78 21.12
CA LYS A 306 3.26 5.00 21.00
C LYS A 306 3.65 4.75 19.54
N LYS A 307 2.70 4.82 18.61
CA LYS A 307 2.96 4.63 17.17
C LYS A 307 3.59 5.88 16.56
N ARG A 308 4.42 5.69 15.53
CA ARG A 308 5.17 6.79 14.89
C ARG A 308 4.26 7.69 14.05
N VAL A 309 3.21 7.10 13.50
CA VAL A 309 2.13 7.80 12.80
C VAL A 309 0.81 7.27 13.34
N GLY A 310 -0.04 8.18 13.81
CA GLY A 310 -1.42 7.93 14.20
C GLY A 310 -2.34 8.93 13.51
N ILE A 311 -3.33 8.42 12.79
CA ILE A 311 -4.38 9.20 12.14
C ILE A 311 -5.70 8.77 12.76
N SER A 312 -6.50 9.73 13.21
CA SER A 312 -7.83 9.50 13.79
C SER A 312 -8.86 10.15 12.87
N LEU A 313 -9.82 9.36 12.42
CA LEU A 313 -10.96 9.79 11.60
C LEU A 313 -12.19 9.75 12.48
N GLU A 314 -12.88 10.87 12.66
CA GLU A 314 -14.22 10.90 13.28
C GLU A 314 -15.22 10.21 12.35
N ILE A 315 -16.07 9.35 12.90
CA ILE A 315 -17.10 8.61 12.17
C ILE A 315 -18.45 8.90 12.82
N GLU A 316 -19.44 9.26 12.01
CA GLU A 316 -20.80 9.39 12.49
C GLU A 316 -21.39 8.03 12.87
N GLU A 317 -22.20 7.96 13.92
CA GLU A 317 -22.79 6.71 14.42
C GLU A 317 -23.52 5.91 13.34
N LYS A 318 -24.17 6.61 12.40
CA LYS A 318 -24.92 6.02 11.27
C LYS A 318 -24.01 5.27 10.27
N ASP A 319 -22.74 5.66 10.16
CA ASP A 319 -21.78 5.15 9.17
C ASP A 319 -20.88 4.03 9.73
N LEU A 320 -20.87 3.82 11.06
CA LEU A 320 -20.03 2.82 11.73
C LEU A 320 -20.19 1.39 11.17
N ALA A 321 -21.43 1.01 10.85
CA ALA A 321 -21.73 -0.32 10.31
C ALA A 321 -21.09 -0.52 8.92
N GLU A 322 -21.10 0.51 8.10
CA GLU A 322 -20.52 0.51 6.76
C GLU A 322 -18.99 0.40 6.86
N TYR A 323 -18.35 1.25 7.65
CA TYR A 323 -16.91 1.19 7.93
C TYR A 323 -16.47 -0.20 8.43
N ARG A 324 -17.25 -0.81 9.33
CA ARG A 324 -16.99 -2.17 9.81
C ARG A 324 -17.03 -3.19 8.69
N MET A 325 -18.06 -3.14 7.83
CA MET A 325 -18.20 -4.06 6.70
C MET A 325 -17.07 -3.87 5.68
N SER A 326 -16.73 -2.63 5.36
CA SER A 326 -15.61 -2.24 4.49
C SER A 326 -14.29 -2.81 4.98
N ILE A 327 -13.95 -2.58 6.25
CA ILE A 327 -12.71 -3.08 6.84
C ILE A 327 -12.73 -4.62 6.91
N ALA A 328 -13.83 -5.23 7.36
CA ALA A 328 -13.94 -6.69 7.41
C ALA A 328 -13.72 -7.33 6.02
N LYS A 329 -14.23 -6.71 4.95
CA LYS A 329 -14.00 -7.16 3.57
C LYS A 329 -12.53 -7.12 3.19
N ILE A 330 -11.82 -6.05 3.51
CA ILE A 330 -10.36 -5.91 3.28
C ILE A 330 -9.59 -7.04 3.97
N PHE A 331 -9.96 -7.37 5.21
CA PHE A 331 -9.31 -8.42 6.01
C PHE A 331 -9.77 -9.85 5.64
N SER A 332 -10.88 -9.99 4.91
CA SER A 332 -11.34 -11.29 4.41
C SER A 332 -10.56 -11.76 3.17
N HIS A 333 -10.10 -10.83 2.32
CA HIS A 333 -9.40 -11.13 1.09
C HIS A 333 -8.22 -10.15 0.88
N PRO A 334 -7.11 -10.30 1.62
CA PRO A 334 -6.01 -9.33 1.65
C PRO A 334 -5.09 -9.42 0.41
N ILE A 335 -5.63 -9.67 -0.78
CA ILE A 335 -4.88 -9.85 -2.04
C ILE A 335 -4.02 -8.62 -2.38
N PHE A 336 -4.48 -7.41 -2.01
CA PHE A 336 -3.70 -6.18 -2.21
C PHE A 336 -2.34 -6.21 -1.50
N LEU A 337 -2.22 -6.96 -0.39
CA LEU A 337 -0.98 -7.09 0.39
C LEU A 337 0.15 -7.75 -0.41
N LEU A 338 -0.20 -8.54 -1.44
CA LEU A 338 0.75 -9.16 -2.38
C LEU A 338 1.58 -8.12 -3.14
N PHE A 339 1.02 -6.93 -3.35
CA PHE A 339 1.62 -5.88 -4.17
C PHE A 339 2.15 -4.69 -3.35
N LEU A 340 1.99 -4.74 -2.02
CA LEU A 340 2.64 -3.80 -1.11
C LEU A 340 4.11 -4.20 -0.97
N LYS A 341 5.03 -3.23 -0.95
CA LYS A 341 6.47 -3.51 -0.83
C LYS A 341 6.88 -3.67 0.63
N ASN A 342 6.51 -2.72 1.46
CA ASN A 342 7.03 -2.55 2.81
C ASN A 342 6.05 -2.97 3.92
N VAL A 343 4.73 -2.86 3.71
CA VAL A 343 3.71 -3.30 4.68
C VAL A 343 3.69 -4.81 4.75
N THR A 344 4.10 -5.39 5.87
CA THR A 344 4.13 -6.85 6.07
C THR A 344 3.11 -7.33 7.08
N ASN A 345 2.62 -6.46 7.96
CA ASN A 345 1.67 -6.81 9.01
C ASN A 345 0.51 -5.82 9.02
N LEU A 346 -0.70 -6.35 9.12
CA LEU A 346 -1.94 -5.61 9.20
C LEU A 346 -2.78 -6.16 10.35
N GLU A 347 -3.25 -5.29 11.23
CA GLU A 347 -4.06 -5.65 12.39
C GLU A 347 -5.36 -4.87 12.37
N PHE A 348 -6.48 -5.54 12.62
CA PHE A 348 -7.78 -4.92 12.88
C PHE A 348 -8.17 -5.20 14.33
N ASP A 349 -8.47 -4.14 15.06
CA ASP A 349 -8.89 -4.20 16.46
C ASP A 349 -10.23 -3.49 16.64
N GLU A 350 -11.18 -4.19 17.22
CA GLU A 350 -12.46 -3.65 17.61
C GLU A 350 -12.99 -4.35 18.87
N GLY A 351 -12.50 -3.90 20.03
CA GLY A 351 -12.89 -4.47 21.32
C GLY A 351 -12.43 -5.93 21.44
N GLU A 352 -13.37 -6.87 21.35
CA GLU A 352 -13.06 -8.32 21.39
C GLU A 352 -12.71 -8.90 20.02
N LEU A 353 -13.05 -8.20 18.93
CA LEU A 353 -12.71 -8.64 17.58
C LEU A 353 -11.28 -8.20 17.24
N HIS A 354 -10.39 -9.17 17.11
CA HIS A 354 -9.01 -8.94 16.73
C HIS A 354 -8.63 -9.86 15.57
N VAL A 355 -8.15 -9.27 14.47
CA VAL A 355 -7.69 -10.02 13.29
C VAL A 355 -6.31 -9.54 12.91
N ARG A 356 -5.36 -10.48 12.79
CA ARG A 356 -4.01 -10.19 12.29
C ARG A 356 -3.77 -10.87 10.96
N ILE A 357 -3.23 -10.11 10.01
CA ILE A 357 -2.77 -10.60 8.71
C ILE A 357 -1.28 -10.28 8.59
N SER A 358 -0.49 -11.28 8.20
CA SER A 358 0.93 -11.12 7.92
C SER A 358 1.30 -11.68 6.56
N LYS A 359 2.26 -11.05 5.90
CA LYS A 359 2.90 -11.57 4.69
C LYS A 359 4.34 -11.98 4.98
N SER A 360 4.74 -13.14 4.49
CA SER A 360 6.10 -13.66 4.64
C SER A 360 6.52 -14.43 3.38
N ASN A 361 7.82 -14.59 3.14
CA ASN A 361 8.33 -15.38 2.03
C ASN A 361 8.98 -16.66 2.56
N VAL A 362 8.67 -17.79 1.92
CA VAL A 362 9.29 -19.10 2.15
C VAL A 362 9.83 -19.60 0.81
N GLY A 363 11.12 -19.35 0.56
CA GLY A 363 11.70 -19.51 -0.78
C GLY A 363 11.04 -18.54 -1.76
N ASP A 364 10.58 -19.06 -2.90
CA ASP A 364 9.87 -18.30 -3.94
C ASP A 364 8.36 -18.16 -3.70
N ILE A 365 7.85 -18.69 -2.58
CA ILE A 365 6.42 -18.64 -2.23
C ILE A 365 6.17 -17.57 -1.17
N LEU A 366 5.33 -16.59 -1.52
CA LEU A 366 4.78 -15.62 -0.59
C LEU A 366 3.55 -16.21 0.10
N ARG A 367 3.56 -16.21 1.42
CA ARG A 367 2.46 -16.67 2.27
C ARG A 367 1.73 -15.50 2.90
N ILE A 368 0.42 -15.56 2.84
CA ILE A 368 -0.47 -14.75 3.64
C ILE A 368 -0.93 -15.63 4.80
N GLU A 369 -0.71 -15.14 6.02
CA GLU A 369 -1.16 -15.78 7.25
C GLU A 369 -2.22 -14.92 7.92
N LYS A 370 -3.28 -15.56 8.40
CA LYS A 370 -4.35 -14.96 9.19
C LYS A 370 -4.35 -15.59 10.57
N ASP A 371 -4.15 -14.77 11.60
CA ASP A 371 -4.08 -15.18 13.01
C ASP A 371 -3.05 -16.32 13.25
N GLY A 372 -1.94 -16.29 12.51
CA GLY A 372 -0.86 -17.28 12.57
C GLY A 372 -1.11 -18.58 11.78
N VAL A 373 -2.24 -18.68 11.07
CA VAL A 373 -2.58 -19.80 10.19
C VAL A 373 -2.39 -19.37 8.74
N VAL A 374 -1.75 -20.21 7.91
CA VAL A 374 -1.60 -19.94 6.47
C VAL A 374 -2.99 -19.88 5.82
N ASP A 375 -3.34 -18.71 5.31
CA ASP A 375 -4.60 -18.45 4.61
C ASP A 375 -4.44 -18.75 3.10
N SER A 376 -3.35 -18.28 2.51
CA SER A 376 -3.07 -18.50 1.09
C SER A 376 -1.58 -18.41 0.77
N SER A 377 -1.17 -19.13 -0.28
CA SER A 377 0.20 -19.14 -0.79
C SER A 377 0.21 -18.68 -2.24
N TRP A 378 1.23 -17.90 -2.61
CA TRP A 378 1.30 -17.20 -3.88
C TRP A 378 2.72 -17.20 -4.44
N ILE A 379 2.84 -17.35 -5.74
CA ILE A 379 4.06 -16.97 -6.48
C ILE A 379 3.82 -15.57 -6.99
N VAL A 380 4.69 -14.62 -6.63
CA VAL A 380 4.60 -13.22 -7.06
C VAL A 380 5.88 -12.81 -7.76
N LYS A 381 5.78 -12.15 -8.91
CA LYS A 381 6.93 -11.61 -9.64
C LYS A 381 6.67 -10.19 -10.11
N ASP A 382 7.58 -9.29 -9.76
CA ASP A 382 7.58 -7.89 -10.17
C ASP A 382 8.52 -7.66 -11.34
N TYR A 383 8.01 -7.01 -12.39
CA TYR A 383 8.76 -6.64 -13.57
C TYR A 383 8.89 -5.12 -13.67
N PRO A 384 10.08 -4.56 -13.43
CA PRO A 384 10.36 -3.18 -13.78
C PRO A 384 10.50 -3.06 -15.30
N ILE A 385 9.73 -2.16 -15.91
CA ILE A 385 9.66 -1.99 -17.36
C ILE A 385 10.09 -0.57 -17.72
N THR A 386 11.00 -0.45 -18.68
CA THR A 386 11.36 0.86 -19.25
C THR A 386 10.28 1.31 -20.21
N ILE A 387 9.79 2.55 -20.05
CA ILE A 387 8.73 3.09 -20.90
C ILE A 387 9.35 3.56 -22.23
N PRO A 388 8.94 3.02 -23.40
CA PRO A 388 9.46 3.43 -24.70
C PRO A 388 9.22 4.93 -24.97
N GLN A 389 10.12 5.57 -25.72
CA GLN A 389 10.01 6.99 -26.07
C GLN A 389 8.67 7.31 -26.76
N GLU A 390 8.25 6.49 -27.72
CA GLU A 390 6.98 6.66 -28.44
C GLU A 390 5.76 6.69 -27.49
N VAL A 391 5.76 5.81 -26.49
CA VAL A 391 4.70 5.80 -25.47
C VAL A 391 4.76 7.08 -24.66
N ARG A 392 5.94 7.49 -24.19
CA ARG A 392 6.12 8.74 -23.41
C ARG A 392 5.67 9.98 -24.18
N ASP A 393 5.94 10.05 -25.47
CA ASP A 393 5.53 11.15 -26.35
C ASP A 393 4.00 11.19 -26.45
N ALA A 394 3.36 10.03 -26.67
CA ALA A 394 1.91 9.92 -26.72
C ALA A 394 1.19 10.32 -25.41
N LEU A 395 1.88 10.27 -24.26
CA LEU A 395 1.32 10.72 -22.99
C LEU A 395 1.39 12.23 -22.78
N GLN A 396 2.31 12.95 -23.42
CA GLN A 396 2.53 14.38 -23.12
C GLN A 396 1.29 15.22 -23.42
N ASP A 397 0.65 14.97 -24.57
CA ASP A 397 -0.50 15.73 -25.07
C ASP A 397 -1.84 15.30 -24.43
N ASP A 398 -1.83 14.24 -23.61
CA ASP A 398 -3.03 13.69 -23.02
C ASP A 398 -3.33 14.30 -21.65
N ARG A 399 -4.35 15.17 -21.59
CA ARG A 399 -4.77 15.84 -20.35
C ARG A 399 -5.33 14.88 -19.29
N ASN A 400 -5.77 13.68 -19.69
CA ASN A 400 -6.38 12.71 -18.79
C ASN A 400 -5.36 11.71 -18.22
N VAL A 401 -4.09 11.81 -18.63
CA VAL A 401 -3.00 11.00 -18.10
C VAL A 401 -2.35 11.71 -16.91
N PRO A 402 -2.12 11.01 -15.79
CA PRO A 402 -1.38 11.53 -14.66
C PRO A 402 0.02 12.04 -15.00
N GLU A 403 0.41 13.21 -14.46
CA GLU A 403 1.74 13.81 -14.65
C GLU A 403 2.90 12.89 -14.23
N LYS A 404 2.70 12.03 -13.23
CA LYS A 404 3.72 11.03 -12.84
C LYS A 404 4.05 10.08 -13.99
N LEU A 405 3.04 9.60 -14.71
CA LEU A 405 3.24 8.71 -15.86
C LEU A 405 3.90 9.45 -17.03
N LYS A 406 3.54 10.72 -17.25
CA LYS A 406 4.18 11.55 -18.29
C LYS A 406 5.67 11.79 -18.04
N LYS A 407 6.06 11.95 -16.77
CA LYS A 407 7.47 12.17 -16.35
C LYS A 407 8.22 10.87 -16.08
N GLY A 408 7.50 9.77 -15.96
CA GLY A 408 8.04 8.45 -15.68
C GLY A 408 8.94 7.95 -16.81
N THR A 409 10.04 7.32 -16.44
CA THR A 409 10.91 6.57 -17.37
C THR A 409 10.73 5.06 -17.25
N MET A 410 10.10 4.62 -16.16
CA MET A 410 9.84 3.22 -15.85
C MET A 410 8.46 3.06 -15.23
N THR A 411 7.89 1.88 -15.38
CA THR A 411 6.66 1.40 -14.74
C THR A 411 6.90 0.00 -14.18
N GLN A 412 5.93 -0.56 -13.45
CA GLN A 412 5.98 -1.93 -12.97
C GLN A 412 4.73 -2.71 -13.42
N ILE A 413 4.93 -4.00 -13.72
CA ILE A 413 3.86 -4.98 -13.87
C ILE A 413 4.18 -6.13 -12.91
N SER A 414 3.20 -6.53 -12.11
CA SER A 414 3.32 -7.61 -11.15
C SER A 414 2.35 -8.73 -11.50
N PHE A 415 2.82 -9.97 -11.46
CA PHE A 415 1.97 -11.15 -11.57
C PHE A 415 1.90 -11.88 -10.25
N ALA A 416 0.72 -12.42 -9.93
CA ALA A 416 0.54 -13.29 -8.78
C ALA A 416 -0.31 -14.52 -9.12
N ALA A 417 0.20 -15.71 -8.84
CA ALA A 417 -0.50 -16.98 -9.02
C ALA A 417 -0.70 -17.66 -7.68
N LYS A 418 -1.92 -18.13 -7.42
CA LYS A 418 -2.23 -18.90 -6.22
C LYS A 418 -1.56 -20.27 -6.31
N VAL A 419 -1.02 -20.75 -5.20
CA VAL A 419 -0.42 -22.08 -5.07
C VAL A 419 -1.12 -22.86 -3.98
N ASP A 420 -1.43 -24.12 -4.28
CA ASP A 420 -1.94 -25.12 -3.34
C ASP A 420 -1.27 -26.47 -3.61
N ASP A 421 -0.89 -27.16 -2.54
CA ASP A 421 -0.16 -28.46 -2.59
C ASP A 421 0.99 -28.50 -3.62
N GLY A 422 1.79 -27.43 -3.69
CA GLY A 422 2.92 -27.33 -4.62
C GLY A 422 2.52 -27.23 -6.10
N LYS A 423 1.28 -26.85 -6.41
CA LYS A 423 0.77 -26.61 -7.76
C LYS A 423 0.10 -25.24 -7.85
N VAL A 424 0.27 -24.59 -9.01
CA VAL A 424 -0.55 -23.44 -9.40
C VAL A 424 -2.02 -23.84 -9.39
N VAL A 425 -2.85 -23.01 -8.76
CA VAL A 425 -4.31 -23.11 -8.81
C VAL A 425 -4.83 -22.07 -9.78
N LYS A 426 -5.55 -22.53 -10.80
CA LYS A 426 -6.21 -21.66 -11.77
C LYS A 426 -7.21 -20.76 -11.06
N MET A 427 -7.09 -19.44 -11.27
CA MET A 427 -8.10 -18.48 -10.81
C MET A 427 -9.15 -18.27 -11.90
N ASP A 428 -10.39 -18.66 -11.63
CA ASP A 428 -11.51 -18.31 -12.50
C ASP A 428 -11.97 -16.86 -12.21
N ASN A 429 -12.30 -16.10 -13.26
CA ASN A 429 -12.74 -14.70 -13.17
C ASN A 429 -11.78 -13.76 -12.43
N SER A 430 -10.46 -13.94 -12.60
CA SER A 430 -9.45 -13.02 -12.06
C SER A 430 -9.71 -11.60 -12.57
N VAL A 431 -9.73 -10.64 -11.63
CA VAL A 431 -9.82 -9.21 -11.96
C VAL A 431 -8.43 -8.61 -12.14
N LEU A 432 -8.33 -7.58 -12.98
CA LEU A 432 -7.11 -6.77 -13.04
C LEU A 432 -6.98 -5.90 -11.80
N TYR A 433 -5.75 -5.68 -11.36
CA TYR A 433 -5.42 -4.79 -10.26
C TYR A 433 -4.72 -3.54 -10.79
N ALA A 434 -5.13 -2.40 -10.28
CA ALA A 434 -4.38 -1.15 -10.40
C ALA A 434 -4.20 -0.62 -8.98
N TYR A 435 -3.31 -1.29 -8.24
CA TYR A 435 -3.20 -1.29 -6.78
C TYR A 435 -4.42 -1.88 -6.06
N LEU A 436 -5.63 -1.46 -6.47
CA LEU A 436 -6.91 -2.01 -6.03
C LEU A 436 -7.51 -2.94 -7.07
N PRO A 437 -8.31 -3.93 -6.63
CA PRO A 437 -9.12 -4.71 -7.55
C PRO A 437 -9.96 -3.75 -8.41
N THR A 438 -10.00 -4.02 -9.69
CA THR A 438 -10.94 -3.40 -10.63
C THR A 438 -12.14 -4.33 -10.83
N SER A 439 -13.17 -3.88 -11.53
CA SER A 439 -14.26 -4.77 -11.97
C SER A 439 -13.95 -5.47 -13.30
N VAL A 440 -12.74 -5.32 -13.84
CA VAL A 440 -12.36 -5.80 -15.17
C VAL A 440 -11.87 -7.24 -15.08
N ASN A 441 -12.67 -8.20 -15.56
CA ASN A 441 -12.37 -9.63 -15.58
C ASN A 441 -12.52 -10.27 -16.98
N ASP A 442 -12.75 -9.46 -18.03
CA ASP A 442 -13.10 -9.94 -19.37
C ASP A 442 -12.00 -10.79 -20.04
N PHE A 443 -10.74 -10.60 -19.64
CA PHE A 443 -9.58 -11.24 -20.28
C PHE A 443 -9.35 -12.70 -19.84
N GLY A 444 -10.01 -13.18 -18.78
CA GLY A 444 -9.93 -14.58 -18.38
C GLY A 444 -8.54 -15.07 -17.98
N PHE A 445 -7.68 -14.21 -17.43
CA PHE A 445 -6.38 -14.61 -16.92
C PHE A 445 -6.54 -15.61 -15.76
N ASN A 446 -5.70 -16.65 -15.76
CA ASN A 446 -5.67 -17.69 -14.70
C ASN A 446 -4.93 -17.24 -13.43
N PHE A 447 -4.45 -16.00 -13.42
CA PHE A 447 -3.59 -15.40 -12.40
C PHE A 447 -3.93 -13.91 -12.28
N ILE A 448 -3.38 -13.23 -11.28
CA ILE A 448 -3.60 -11.80 -11.07
C ILE A 448 -2.54 -10.99 -11.79
N VAL A 449 -2.98 -9.93 -12.47
CA VAL A 449 -2.12 -8.90 -13.07
C VAL A 449 -2.35 -7.60 -12.33
N ASN A 450 -1.29 -7.03 -11.75
CA ASN A 450 -1.29 -5.69 -11.18
C ASN A 450 -0.39 -4.75 -12.00
N ALA A 451 -0.92 -3.62 -12.43
CA ALA A 451 -0.17 -2.60 -13.17
C ALA A 451 -0.80 -1.21 -13.03
N ASP A 452 -0.08 -0.16 -13.44
CA ASP A 452 -0.55 1.23 -13.42
C ASP A 452 -1.59 1.53 -14.53
N PHE A 453 -2.66 0.73 -14.63
CA PHE A 453 -3.68 0.89 -15.67
C PHE A 453 -4.40 2.24 -15.59
N LEU A 454 -4.67 2.83 -16.77
CA LEU A 454 -5.57 3.98 -16.88
C LEU A 454 -7.02 3.49 -16.88
N LEU A 455 -7.77 3.86 -15.85
CA LEU A 455 -9.15 3.45 -15.60
C LEU A 455 -10.12 4.62 -15.83
N ALA A 456 -11.35 4.30 -16.22
CA ALA A 456 -12.47 5.23 -16.14
C ALA A 456 -12.73 5.66 -14.67
N ALA A 457 -13.47 6.75 -14.46
CA ALA A 457 -13.70 7.34 -13.13
C ALA A 457 -14.28 6.32 -12.12
N ASN A 458 -15.22 5.49 -12.55
CA ASN A 458 -15.85 4.45 -11.75
C ASN A 458 -14.97 3.19 -11.54
N ARG A 459 -13.78 3.11 -12.16
CA ARG A 459 -12.86 1.96 -12.11
C ARG A 459 -13.43 0.62 -12.60
N GLU A 460 -14.57 0.63 -13.28
CA GLU A 460 -15.20 -0.57 -13.85
C GLU A 460 -14.64 -0.90 -15.23
N GLN A 461 -14.00 0.07 -15.89
CA GLN A 461 -13.54 -0.06 -17.28
C GLN A 461 -12.13 0.51 -17.45
N LEU A 462 -11.37 -0.11 -18.35
CA LEU A 462 -10.09 0.42 -18.81
C LEU A 462 -10.29 1.47 -19.90
N HIS A 463 -9.40 2.46 -19.94
CA HIS A 463 -9.29 3.33 -21.10
C HIS A 463 -8.56 2.61 -22.27
N VAL A 464 -9.30 1.78 -23.01
CA VAL A 464 -8.77 0.89 -24.06
C VAL A 464 -8.10 1.60 -25.25
N LYS A 465 -8.51 2.84 -25.53
CA LYS A 465 -7.94 3.65 -26.63
C LYS A 465 -6.62 4.34 -26.26
N LYS A 466 -6.22 4.30 -24.98
CA LYS A 466 -4.99 4.98 -24.53
C LYS A 466 -3.78 4.14 -24.88
N ARG A 467 -2.79 4.76 -25.52
CA ARG A 467 -1.50 4.14 -25.87
C ARG A 467 -0.83 3.46 -24.68
N TRP A 468 -1.00 4.03 -23.48
CA TRP A 468 -0.51 3.44 -22.22
C TRP A 468 -1.02 2.03 -21.97
N ASN A 469 -2.35 1.82 -21.98
CA ASN A 469 -2.92 0.50 -21.71
C ASN A 469 -2.61 -0.48 -22.84
N GLN A 470 -2.55 -0.02 -24.09
CA GLN A 470 -2.11 -0.84 -25.23
C GLN A 470 -0.68 -1.35 -25.04
N PHE A 471 0.22 -0.46 -24.62
CA PHE A 471 1.60 -0.80 -24.25
C PHE A 471 1.65 -1.82 -23.11
N LEU A 472 0.93 -1.57 -22.01
CA LEU A 472 0.89 -2.50 -20.87
C LEU A 472 0.42 -3.90 -21.30
N PHE A 473 -0.61 -4.01 -22.14
CA PHE A 473 -1.11 -5.31 -22.61
C PHE A 473 -0.09 -6.05 -23.50
N GLY A 474 0.65 -5.35 -24.35
CA GLY A 474 1.77 -5.94 -25.08
C GLY A 474 2.86 -6.48 -24.15
N GLU A 475 3.26 -5.70 -23.15
CA GLU A 475 4.24 -6.15 -22.16
C GLU A 475 3.72 -7.33 -21.32
N ILE A 476 2.44 -7.34 -20.92
CA ILE A 476 1.83 -8.48 -20.19
C ILE A 476 1.95 -9.78 -21.00
N GLY A 477 1.65 -9.74 -22.31
CA GLY A 477 1.76 -10.91 -23.19
C GLY A 477 3.19 -11.45 -23.26
N LYS A 478 4.17 -10.57 -23.44
CA LYS A 478 5.59 -10.94 -23.46
C LYS A 478 6.07 -11.50 -22.11
N LEU A 479 5.77 -10.79 -21.03
CA LEU A 479 6.26 -11.11 -19.69
C LEU A 479 5.61 -12.37 -19.11
N LEU A 480 4.41 -12.73 -19.56
CA LEU A 480 3.77 -13.98 -19.14
C LEU A 480 4.64 -15.19 -19.51
N VAL A 481 5.16 -15.23 -20.74
CA VAL A 481 6.01 -16.35 -21.19
C VAL A 481 7.35 -16.35 -20.45
N ASP A 482 7.94 -15.17 -20.21
CA ASP A 482 9.14 -15.04 -19.36
C ASP A 482 8.91 -15.54 -17.93
N TRP A 483 7.75 -15.20 -17.36
CA TRP A 483 7.39 -15.64 -16.01
C TRP A 483 7.26 -17.15 -15.95
N VAL A 484 6.50 -17.74 -16.87
CA VAL A 484 6.32 -19.18 -17.00
C VAL A 484 7.68 -19.87 -17.16
N ALA A 485 8.57 -19.37 -18.02
CA ALA A 485 9.93 -19.90 -18.17
C ALA A 485 10.71 -19.88 -16.84
N SER A 486 10.64 -18.78 -16.08
CA SER A 486 11.32 -18.67 -14.78
C SER A 486 10.78 -19.63 -13.72
N LEU A 487 9.55 -20.13 -13.88
CA LEU A 487 8.90 -21.04 -12.94
C LEU A 487 9.12 -22.53 -13.24
N ALA A 488 9.74 -22.86 -14.38
CA ALA A 488 9.97 -24.25 -14.80
C ALA A 488 10.76 -25.07 -13.76
N LYS A 489 11.62 -24.42 -12.97
CA LYS A 489 12.39 -25.05 -11.87
C LYS A 489 11.75 -24.91 -10.49
N VAL A 490 10.68 -24.11 -10.37
CA VAL A 490 10.04 -23.77 -9.10
C VAL A 490 8.82 -24.63 -8.85
N ILE A 491 7.96 -24.81 -9.87
CA ILE A 491 6.67 -25.47 -9.70
C ILE A 491 6.31 -26.33 -10.94
N PRO A 492 5.95 -27.62 -10.79
CA PRO A 492 5.71 -28.50 -11.95
C PRO A 492 4.55 -28.08 -12.85
N SER A 493 3.52 -27.43 -12.28
CA SER A 493 2.33 -26.98 -13.04
C SER A 493 2.48 -25.58 -13.63
N TYR A 494 3.70 -25.05 -13.76
CA TYR A 494 3.95 -23.70 -14.29
C TYR A 494 3.32 -23.41 -15.66
N LEU A 495 3.19 -24.43 -16.54
CA LEU A 495 2.55 -24.27 -17.85
C LEU A 495 1.03 -24.03 -17.77
N GLU A 496 0.38 -24.36 -16.64
CA GLU A 496 -1.06 -24.14 -16.44
C GLU A 496 -1.42 -22.64 -16.28
N LEU A 497 -0.41 -21.79 -16.04
CA LEU A 497 -0.58 -20.33 -16.04
C LEU A 497 -0.88 -19.78 -17.44
N LEU A 498 -0.47 -20.48 -18.49
CA LEU A 498 -0.71 -20.06 -19.86
C LEU A 498 -2.20 -20.21 -20.21
N PRO A 499 -2.78 -19.27 -20.98
CA PRO A 499 -4.17 -19.35 -21.39
C PRO A 499 -4.39 -20.54 -22.35
N ILE A 500 -5.60 -21.12 -22.32
CA ILE A 500 -5.96 -22.26 -23.18
C ILE A 500 -5.98 -21.84 -24.67
N ASN A 501 -6.47 -20.63 -24.94
CA ASN A 501 -6.56 -20.01 -26.25
C ASN A 501 -5.91 -18.62 -26.21
N MET A 502 -5.67 -18.03 -27.37
CA MET A 502 -5.45 -16.58 -27.46
C MET A 502 -6.64 -15.85 -26.85
N LEU A 503 -6.41 -14.66 -26.28
CA LEU A 503 -7.48 -13.86 -25.70
C LEU A 503 -8.53 -13.53 -26.76
N PRO A 504 -9.83 -13.54 -26.42
CA PRO A 504 -10.87 -13.14 -27.35
C PRO A 504 -10.67 -11.67 -27.76
N GLU A 505 -10.88 -11.38 -29.04
CA GLU A 505 -10.72 -10.04 -29.62
C GLU A 505 -12.08 -9.46 -30.01
N GLU A 506 -12.24 -8.16 -29.77
CA GLU A 506 -13.42 -7.40 -30.19
C GLU A 506 -12.97 -6.09 -30.84
N GLU A 507 -13.71 -5.62 -31.86
CA GLU A 507 -13.42 -4.35 -32.52
C GLU A 507 -13.62 -3.13 -31.59
N SER A 508 -14.63 -3.22 -30.72
CA SER A 508 -14.97 -2.19 -29.75
C SER A 508 -15.41 -2.82 -28.44
N GLY A 509 -14.84 -2.40 -27.32
CA GLY A 509 -15.12 -2.98 -25.99
C GLY A 509 -13.85 -3.14 -25.17
N THR A 510 -13.97 -3.76 -23.99
CA THR A 510 -12.82 -4.02 -23.11
C THR A 510 -11.77 -4.90 -23.80
N LEU A 511 -12.22 -5.89 -24.58
CA LEU A 511 -11.38 -6.86 -25.30
C LEU A 511 -10.64 -6.26 -26.51
N SER A 512 -10.82 -4.98 -26.83
CA SER A 512 -10.02 -4.29 -27.87
C SER A 512 -8.54 -4.12 -27.50
N LEU A 513 -8.16 -4.44 -26.26
CA LEU A 513 -6.76 -4.54 -25.82
C LEU A 513 -6.14 -5.92 -26.08
N SER A 514 -6.96 -6.97 -26.29
CA SER A 514 -6.49 -8.33 -26.55
C SER A 514 -5.53 -8.47 -27.73
N PRO A 515 -5.69 -7.76 -28.88
CA PRO A 515 -4.74 -7.87 -29.99
C PRO A 515 -3.30 -7.50 -29.61
N TYR A 516 -3.11 -6.53 -28.71
CA TYR A 516 -1.78 -6.11 -28.25
C TYR A 516 -1.12 -7.20 -27.41
N PHE A 517 -1.88 -7.80 -26.49
CA PHE A 517 -1.43 -8.98 -25.73
C PHE A 517 -1.14 -10.15 -26.67
N ASN A 518 -2.10 -10.53 -27.52
CA ASN A 518 -2.03 -11.71 -28.38
C ASN A 518 -0.82 -11.67 -29.31
N LYS A 519 -0.53 -10.51 -29.90
CA LYS A 519 0.65 -10.31 -30.74
C LYS A 519 1.94 -10.61 -29.98
N SER A 520 2.18 -9.92 -28.88
CA SER A 520 3.41 -10.05 -28.10
C SER A 520 3.53 -11.41 -27.40
N PHE A 521 2.41 -11.99 -26.99
CA PHE A 521 2.33 -13.34 -26.42
C PHE A 521 2.72 -14.41 -27.45
N ALA A 522 2.18 -14.34 -28.68
CA ALA A 522 2.53 -15.27 -29.75
C ALA A 522 4.01 -15.18 -30.15
N GLU A 523 4.54 -13.95 -30.27
CA GLU A 523 5.97 -13.71 -30.53
C GLU A 523 6.85 -14.29 -29.41
N ALA A 524 6.45 -14.13 -28.15
CA ALA A 524 7.16 -14.67 -27.01
C ALA A 524 7.09 -16.21 -26.93
N LEU A 525 5.93 -16.82 -27.19
CA LEU A 525 5.76 -18.28 -27.26
C LEU A 525 6.69 -18.92 -28.32
N ALA A 526 6.84 -18.26 -29.48
CA ALA A 526 7.67 -18.78 -30.56
C ALA A 526 9.18 -18.63 -30.30
N SER A 527 9.59 -17.64 -29.50
CA SER A 527 11.01 -17.26 -29.34
C SER A 527 11.63 -17.65 -28.00
N THR A 528 10.82 -17.85 -26.96
CA THR A 528 11.30 -18.14 -25.60
C THR A 528 11.49 -19.64 -25.39
N SER A 529 12.56 -20.01 -24.71
CA SER A 529 12.74 -21.38 -24.21
C SER A 529 12.06 -21.52 -22.85
N PHE A 530 10.94 -22.23 -22.78
CA PHE A 530 10.14 -22.34 -21.55
C PHE A 530 9.61 -23.75 -21.28
N ILE A 531 9.68 -24.69 -22.23
CA ILE A 531 9.22 -26.06 -21.99
C ILE A 531 10.39 -26.89 -21.45
N GLY A 532 10.30 -27.25 -20.18
CA GLY A 532 11.31 -28.07 -19.50
C GLY A 532 11.44 -29.47 -20.10
N ILE A 533 12.68 -29.95 -20.21
CA ILE A 533 13.05 -31.30 -20.66
C ILE A 533 13.80 -32.05 -19.55
N ASN A 534 13.89 -33.38 -19.65
CA ASN A 534 14.63 -34.20 -18.70
C ASN A 534 16.14 -33.84 -18.75
N GLY A 535 16.62 -32.97 -17.86
CA GLY A 535 18.00 -32.44 -17.87
C GLY A 535 18.20 -31.01 -17.34
N GLU A 536 17.20 -30.40 -16.69
CA GLU A 536 17.16 -29.01 -16.17
C GLU A 536 17.13 -27.87 -17.20
N GLU A 537 17.31 -28.15 -18.48
CA GLU A 537 17.18 -27.15 -19.54
C GLU A 537 15.71 -27.00 -20.00
N SER A 538 15.38 -25.82 -20.51
CA SER A 538 14.10 -25.54 -21.18
C SER A 538 14.39 -25.25 -22.65
N VAL A 539 13.47 -25.64 -23.53
CA VAL A 539 13.58 -25.45 -24.98
C VAL A 539 12.36 -24.69 -25.52
N LYS A 540 12.43 -24.27 -26.78
CA LYS A 540 11.33 -23.60 -27.46
C LYS A 540 10.23 -24.58 -27.84
N GLN A 541 9.05 -24.03 -28.13
CA GLN A 541 7.89 -24.82 -28.52
C GLN A 541 8.10 -25.66 -29.79
N ASP A 542 8.81 -25.15 -30.79
CA ASP A 542 9.07 -25.84 -32.06
C ASP A 542 10.11 -26.96 -31.94
N GLU A 543 10.87 -26.98 -30.85
CA GLU A 543 11.85 -28.01 -30.48
C GLU A 543 11.23 -29.20 -29.73
N ILE A 544 9.91 -29.19 -29.49
CA ILE A 544 9.20 -30.24 -28.75
C ILE A 544 8.44 -31.19 -29.68
N ILE A 545 8.39 -32.46 -29.27
CA ILE A 545 7.51 -33.49 -29.80
C ILE A 545 6.62 -34.03 -28.69
N ILE A 546 5.32 -34.22 -28.98
CA ILE A 546 4.40 -34.93 -28.10
C ILE A 546 4.24 -36.38 -28.57
N ASP A 547 4.67 -37.32 -27.73
CA ASP A 547 4.38 -38.74 -27.93
C ASP A 547 2.92 -39.06 -27.59
N LYS A 548 2.07 -39.24 -28.61
CA LYS A 548 0.69 -39.72 -28.45
C LYS A 548 0.59 -41.24 -28.52
N THR A 549 1.70 -41.94 -28.73
CA THR A 549 1.74 -43.40 -28.84
C THR A 549 2.03 -44.06 -27.49
N GLY A 550 2.70 -43.35 -26.58
CA GLY A 550 3.16 -43.87 -25.29
C GLY A 550 4.43 -44.72 -25.38
N LEU A 551 4.96 -44.92 -26.58
CA LEU A 551 6.10 -45.78 -26.86
C LEU A 551 7.38 -45.30 -26.18
N SER A 552 7.58 -43.98 -26.05
CA SER A 552 8.76 -43.40 -25.38
C SER A 552 8.92 -43.87 -23.94
N LYS A 553 7.82 -44.13 -23.21
CA LYS A 553 7.86 -44.66 -21.83
C LYS A 553 8.32 -46.12 -21.76
N ILE A 554 8.12 -46.86 -22.85
CA ILE A 554 8.46 -48.28 -22.94
C ILE A 554 9.92 -48.42 -23.35
N ILE A 555 10.30 -47.82 -24.47
CA ILE A 555 11.61 -48.04 -25.10
C ILE A 555 12.68 -47.01 -24.68
N GLY A 556 12.26 -45.98 -23.95
CA GLY A 556 13.10 -44.85 -23.55
C GLY A 556 13.06 -43.71 -24.58
N SER A 557 13.12 -42.48 -24.06
CA SER A 557 13.06 -41.24 -24.85
C SER A 557 14.15 -41.14 -25.91
N GLU A 558 15.39 -41.53 -25.57
CA GLU A 558 16.53 -41.45 -26.49
C GLU A 558 16.36 -42.36 -27.70
N LEU A 559 15.97 -43.62 -27.47
CA LEU A 559 15.73 -44.56 -28.56
C LEU A 559 14.52 -44.15 -29.40
N PHE A 560 13.45 -43.67 -28.76
CA PHE A 560 12.26 -43.18 -29.44
C PHE A 560 12.60 -42.06 -30.44
N LEU A 561 13.32 -41.03 -29.99
CA LEU A 561 13.74 -39.92 -30.86
C LEU A 561 14.68 -40.39 -31.99
N ASN A 562 15.61 -41.31 -31.69
CA ASN A 562 16.48 -41.94 -32.68
C ASN A 562 15.71 -42.71 -33.76
N ILE A 563 14.65 -43.42 -33.39
CA ILE A 563 13.79 -44.13 -34.35
C ILE A 563 13.09 -43.16 -35.29
N LEU A 564 12.57 -42.05 -34.73
CA LEU A 564 11.92 -41.02 -35.52
C LEU A 564 12.89 -40.26 -36.44
N GLY A 565 14.19 -40.28 -36.11
CA GLY A 565 15.22 -39.48 -36.77
C GLY A 565 15.09 -37.99 -36.46
N SER A 566 14.62 -37.66 -35.25
CA SER A 566 14.36 -36.29 -34.82
C SER A 566 15.43 -35.77 -33.88
N ASN A 567 15.80 -34.50 -34.04
CA ASN A 567 16.68 -33.75 -33.13
C ASN A 567 15.88 -32.97 -32.07
N LYS A 568 14.56 -33.13 -32.03
CA LYS A 568 13.66 -32.50 -31.05
C LYS A 568 13.66 -33.24 -29.72
N HIS A 569 12.97 -32.69 -28.73
CA HIS A 569 12.91 -33.21 -27.37
C HIS A 569 11.50 -33.64 -26.96
N LEU A 570 11.41 -34.52 -25.97
CA LEU A 570 10.17 -34.82 -25.26
C LEU A 570 10.05 -33.91 -24.02
N PRO A 571 8.85 -33.43 -23.67
CA PRO A 571 8.64 -32.69 -22.42
C PRO A 571 9.05 -33.53 -21.20
N SER A 572 9.52 -32.84 -20.15
CA SER A 572 9.84 -33.46 -18.86
C SER A 572 8.67 -34.30 -18.34
N ASP A 573 8.97 -35.43 -17.70
CA ASP A 573 7.95 -36.30 -17.11
C ASP A 573 7.27 -35.68 -15.87
N SER A 574 7.85 -34.62 -15.30
CA SER A 574 7.22 -33.83 -14.24
C SER A 574 6.06 -32.95 -14.72
N ILE A 575 5.95 -32.71 -16.03
CA ILE A 575 4.91 -31.85 -16.63
C ILE A 575 3.66 -32.69 -16.88
N ASP A 576 2.49 -32.16 -16.50
CA ASP A 576 1.22 -32.74 -16.94
C ASP A 576 1.06 -32.58 -18.46
N LYS A 577 1.10 -33.70 -19.16
CA LYS A 577 1.02 -33.77 -20.63
C LYS A 577 -0.35 -33.32 -21.16
N SER A 578 -1.36 -33.20 -20.31
CA SER A 578 -2.69 -32.69 -20.66
C SER A 578 -2.65 -31.23 -21.14
N VAL A 579 -1.70 -30.42 -20.65
CA VAL A 579 -1.55 -29.00 -21.00
C VAL A 579 -1.29 -28.79 -22.51
N PHE A 580 -0.63 -29.75 -23.17
CA PHE A 580 -0.34 -29.71 -24.61
C PHE A 580 -1.56 -29.97 -25.50
N ASN A 581 -2.74 -30.19 -24.91
CA ASN A 581 -4.02 -30.19 -25.61
C ASN A 581 -4.59 -28.77 -25.78
N ASN A 582 -4.04 -27.77 -25.09
CA ASN A 582 -4.44 -26.37 -25.25
C ASN A 582 -4.13 -25.87 -26.67
N LYS A 583 -4.97 -24.98 -27.19
CA LYS A 583 -4.89 -24.49 -28.58
C LYS A 583 -3.60 -23.72 -28.88
N ILE A 584 -3.03 -23.06 -27.87
CA ILE A 584 -1.72 -22.39 -27.97
C ILE A 584 -0.57 -23.34 -28.35
N PHE A 585 -0.72 -24.64 -28.08
CA PHE A 585 0.25 -25.69 -28.40
C PHE A 585 -0.11 -26.50 -29.63
N GLU A 586 -1.13 -26.11 -30.40
CA GLU A 586 -1.58 -26.86 -31.58
C GLU A 586 -0.46 -27.04 -32.62
N GLY A 587 0.46 -26.09 -32.73
CA GLY A 587 1.63 -26.17 -33.62
C GLY A 587 2.72 -27.18 -33.23
N ILE A 588 2.68 -27.79 -32.04
CA ILE A 588 3.67 -28.80 -31.64
C ILE A 588 3.48 -30.09 -32.44
N GLU A 589 4.58 -30.69 -32.88
CA GLU A 589 4.57 -31.98 -33.58
C GLU A 589 4.04 -33.10 -32.68
N ARG A 590 3.05 -33.87 -33.18
CA ARG A 590 2.41 -34.97 -32.46
C ARG A 590 2.66 -36.28 -33.18
N ILE A 591 3.32 -37.22 -32.51
CA ILE A 591 3.64 -38.53 -33.08
C ILE A 591 2.46 -39.47 -32.90
N THR A 592 1.85 -39.85 -34.01
CA THR A 592 0.78 -40.86 -34.05
C THR A 592 1.38 -42.27 -34.17
N ILE A 593 0.55 -43.27 -33.88
CA ILE A 593 0.94 -44.69 -33.98
C ILE A 593 1.37 -45.02 -35.40
N ASP A 594 0.61 -44.61 -36.42
CA ASP A 594 0.93 -44.89 -37.83
C ASP A 594 2.29 -44.33 -38.23
N TYR A 595 2.58 -43.09 -37.84
CA TYR A 595 3.87 -42.46 -38.13
C TYR A 595 5.02 -43.16 -37.40
N ALA A 596 4.84 -43.50 -36.13
CA ALA A 596 5.85 -44.24 -35.37
C ALA A 596 6.12 -45.62 -36.01
N VAL A 597 5.08 -46.36 -36.41
CA VAL A 597 5.23 -47.68 -37.05
C VAL A 597 6.02 -47.58 -38.35
N LEU A 598 5.73 -46.60 -39.20
CA LEU A 598 6.51 -46.37 -40.43
C LEU A 598 8.00 -46.17 -40.16
N LYS A 599 8.36 -45.49 -39.07
CA LYS A 599 9.75 -45.23 -38.67
C LYS A 599 10.43 -46.42 -38.00
N MET A 600 9.65 -47.30 -37.37
CA MET A 600 10.16 -48.49 -36.71
C MET A 600 10.44 -49.65 -37.68
N MET A 601 9.72 -49.73 -38.81
CA MET A 601 9.88 -50.83 -39.78
C MET A 601 11.33 -50.95 -40.28
N GLY A 602 11.97 -52.09 -40.00
CA GLY A 602 13.35 -52.34 -40.39
C GLY A 602 14.39 -51.51 -39.63
N ASN A 603 14.02 -50.89 -38.50
CA ASN A 603 14.95 -50.08 -37.72
C ASN A 603 15.89 -50.95 -36.88
N ASN A 604 17.16 -51.02 -37.28
CA ASN A 604 18.17 -51.84 -36.59
C ASN A 604 18.38 -51.46 -35.12
N LYS A 605 18.25 -50.17 -34.75
CA LYS A 605 18.41 -49.75 -33.34
C LYS A 605 17.29 -50.29 -32.47
N LEU A 606 16.05 -50.31 -32.97
CA LEU A 606 14.92 -50.93 -32.27
C LEU A 606 15.12 -52.43 -32.08
N ILE A 607 15.60 -53.13 -33.12
CA ILE A 607 15.88 -54.58 -33.05
C ILE A 607 16.97 -54.86 -32.01
N SER A 608 18.07 -54.11 -32.03
CA SER A 608 19.17 -54.25 -31.07
C SER A 608 18.73 -53.93 -29.64
N TRP A 609 17.90 -52.90 -29.45
CA TRP A 609 17.30 -52.61 -28.16
C TRP A 609 16.42 -53.77 -27.69
N TYR A 610 15.53 -54.27 -28.53
CA TYR A 610 14.61 -55.34 -28.16
C TYR A 610 15.39 -56.60 -27.71
N GLN A 611 16.47 -56.96 -28.41
CA GLN A 611 17.32 -58.10 -28.05
C GLN A 611 18.10 -57.94 -26.73
N SER A 612 18.38 -56.69 -26.33
CA SER A 612 19.16 -56.38 -25.12
C SER A 612 18.29 -55.92 -23.94
N ALA A 613 17.02 -55.57 -24.20
CA ALA A 613 16.07 -55.14 -23.19
C ALA A 613 15.74 -56.27 -22.22
N VAL A 614 15.50 -55.90 -20.96
CA VAL A 614 15.02 -56.85 -19.93
C VAL A 614 13.61 -57.37 -20.28
N GLU A 615 13.29 -58.57 -19.82
CA GLU A 615 12.04 -59.28 -20.15
C GLU A 615 10.78 -58.45 -19.85
N GLU A 616 10.80 -57.65 -18.78
CA GLU A 616 9.72 -56.72 -18.43
C GLU A 616 9.45 -55.70 -19.56
N LYS A 617 10.50 -55.01 -20.04
CA LYS A 617 10.38 -54.02 -21.12
C LYS A 617 10.03 -54.65 -22.46
N GLN A 618 10.54 -55.85 -22.74
CA GLN A 618 10.12 -56.63 -23.90
C GLN A 618 8.62 -56.95 -23.83
N THR A 619 8.13 -57.35 -22.66
CA THR A 619 6.72 -57.67 -22.42
C THR A 619 5.82 -56.44 -22.54
N GLU A 620 6.24 -55.29 -21.98
CA GLU A 620 5.53 -54.01 -22.15
C GLU A 620 5.41 -53.62 -23.63
N PHE A 621 6.51 -53.69 -24.36
CA PHE A 621 6.53 -53.37 -25.79
C PHE A 621 5.68 -54.34 -26.61
N PHE A 622 5.69 -55.63 -26.27
CA PHE A 622 4.81 -56.62 -26.87
C PHE A 622 3.33 -56.33 -26.62
N LYS A 623 2.95 -56.00 -25.38
CA LYS A 623 1.58 -55.60 -25.04
C LYS A 623 1.16 -54.38 -25.85
N TRP A 624 2.03 -53.39 -25.97
CA TRP A 624 1.78 -52.21 -26.80
C TRP A 624 1.55 -52.57 -28.28
N LEU A 625 2.31 -53.52 -28.85
CA LEU A 625 2.05 -54.01 -30.21
C LEU A 625 0.69 -54.72 -30.35
N ILE A 626 0.28 -55.48 -29.33
CA ILE A 626 -1.02 -56.18 -29.32
C ILE A 626 -2.18 -55.19 -29.23
N GLU A 627 -2.06 -54.17 -28.38
CA GLU A 627 -3.06 -53.10 -28.23
C GLU A 627 -3.29 -52.34 -29.55
N HIS A 628 -2.25 -52.23 -30.37
CA HIS A 628 -2.25 -51.51 -31.66
C HIS A 628 -2.07 -52.45 -32.86
N LYS A 629 -2.57 -53.69 -32.76
CA LYS A 629 -2.30 -54.78 -33.73
C LYS A 629 -2.58 -54.41 -35.19
N ASP A 630 -3.62 -53.62 -35.44
CA ASP A 630 -4.07 -53.31 -36.80
C ASP A 630 -3.08 -52.36 -37.49
N GLN A 631 -2.53 -51.39 -36.75
CA GLN A 631 -1.47 -50.51 -37.24
C GLN A 631 -0.10 -51.22 -37.26
N CYS A 632 0.17 -52.10 -36.30
CA CYS A 632 1.48 -52.72 -36.10
C CYS A 632 1.72 -54.01 -36.90
N ALA A 633 0.75 -54.50 -37.68
CA ALA A 633 0.88 -55.78 -38.40
C ALA A 633 2.14 -55.89 -39.29
N ALA A 634 2.56 -54.76 -39.89
CA ALA A 634 3.72 -54.71 -40.78
C ALA A 634 5.07 -54.84 -40.03
N ILE A 635 5.13 -54.41 -38.77
CA ILE A 635 6.36 -54.43 -37.97
C ILE A 635 6.57 -55.76 -37.25
N ILE A 636 5.51 -56.50 -36.90
CA ILE A 636 5.60 -57.80 -36.20
C ILE A 636 6.54 -58.78 -36.91
N LYS A 637 6.57 -58.78 -38.25
CA LYS A 637 7.47 -59.66 -39.04
C LYS A 637 8.95 -59.29 -38.95
N THR A 638 9.26 -58.07 -38.52
CA THR A 638 10.63 -57.51 -38.51
C THR A 638 11.27 -57.52 -37.12
N ILE A 639 10.49 -57.74 -36.07
CA ILE A 639 11.01 -57.84 -34.70
C ILE A 639 11.32 -59.30 -34.41
N PRO A 640 12.46 -59.63 -33.77
CA PRO A 640 12.80 -60.98 -33.35
C PRO A 640 11.96 -61.40 -32.14
N ILE A 641 10.65 -61.39 -32.34
CA ILE A 641 9.63 -61.98 -31.49
C ILE A 641 9.92 -63.48 -31.51
N ILE A 642 10.18 -64.06 -30.33
CA ILE A 642 10.39 -65.50 -30.20
C ILE A 642 9.20 -66.20 -30.87
N LYS A 643 9.44 -66.86 -32.02
CA LYS A 643 8.48 -67.79 -32.62
C LYS A 643 8.31 -68.97 -31.67
N PHE A 644 7.26 -68.96 -30.86
CA PHE A 644 6.79 -70.19 -30.24
C PHE A 644 6.00 -70.99 -31.28
N GLY A 645 6.66 -72.00 -31.85
CA GLY A 645 6.02 -73.00 -32.71
C GLY A 645 6.12 -72.74 -34.22
N LYS A 646 6.03 -73.85 -34.97
CA LYS A 646 6.05 -73.88 -36.44
C LYS A 646 4.69 -73.45 -36.99
N GLU A 647 4.48 -72.16 -37.25
CA GLU A 647 3.48 -71.76 -38.24
C GLU A 647 4.10 -70.74 -39.21
N ILE A 648 3.86 -71.03 -40.50
CA ILE A 648 4.46 -70.48 -41.72
C ILE A 648 3.57 -69.38 -42.25
#